data_AF-A0A8H5LKL2-F1
#
_entry.id   AF-A0A8H5LKL2-F1
#
_cell.length_a   1.000
_cell.length_b   1.000
_cell.length_c   1.000
_cell.angle_alpha   90.00
_cell.angle_beta   90.00
_cell.angle_gamma   90.00
#
_symmetry.space_group_name_H-M   'P 1'
#
loop_
_entity.id
_entity.type
_entity.pdbx_description
1 polymer ?
#
loop_
_entity_poly.entity_id
_entity_poly.type
_entity_poly.pdbx_seq_one_letter_code
_entity_poly.pdbx_strand_id
1 'polypeptide(L)'
;MSLLSRQLAGPEKSYKAPIDCIPADVLIEIFQFASSSFLGLYGSRNAISAVCRAWREIAIGFPGLWTDINIDIAVCYPPIPLLKMWLERSCDASLDIDLTCLFHLFTVKLEKHQHWQRALSVLPRERVKLYVLSAMPVLMEHIHRWRYFSYMVISAPGDGPFNASLLTQLSLRDAGRLEVLKLVTKAAPKAELEILGAVAKAPNLRRFHWSISSRSRLSTSQIDFPWRRLAHVSLHGSSKHVSSVISQCTSAVTLNLLADLTFPMQRQPQMTYSLHELKGLNLQCYMDGLRLLREVDCPNLEILRITVMIQDDFHGLSNDVDDGDDDVLWDHLLWFLHHSNHKLRVLQIEERDEIIQLDLIEKLLSGPSRLTRELYAMEMVLDYADGTAHDTIRNIQNVWKKSEDKFPTPLLDRYELTPFGGEFLHVGWVREECEPFLKKLEYCQDIGISMEPFEKLSNLERDLESAARRYAKSVLAVLAKDIHRWKTFSFTMILSPAHNNSHGASLLSALLFQDATRLEVVRLSTGVDGLAEQTALQAVMKAVNLRNLDWQIPNDFHVSTKTTSWWQRLEHVSLAGNIQHLTSVISQCTNAKALNVITDTAFPTQWQPRLTYSLHKLKGLSLRCVPDTLLLLPWMECPNLEILHLVLLIQDEDSDPTIEDILTTDYNKPWELLSTFLTDPNCRLKILRIDDGENLIPYQWFQNFLLTPCRLMKELYGVMMTLSYDIGNAYAIMDDVIGEPEFAQTGIPEPLLQVHQTTDIGDEYFHVGWIREEFGPYVQRNMRLIRDSDLEIFVEDFERLLHPERFQLDNMWKSSGTDIFDNEEENDQ
;
A
#
# COMPACT_ATOMS: atom_id res chain seq x y z
N MET A 1 35.16 48.50 -39.27
CA MET A 1 34.45 48.43 -37.98
C MET A 1 34.18 46.99 -37.53
N SER A 2 33.67 46.05 -38.36
CA SER A 2 33.45 44.66 -37.92
C SER A 2 34.73 43.83 -37.70
N LEU A 3 35.82 44.13 -38.43
CA LEU A 3 37.12 43.46 -38.26
C LEU A 3 37.90 43.93 -37.01
N LEU A 4 37.71 45.18 -36.59
CA LEU A 4 38.32 45.73 -35.36
C LEU A 4 37.61 45.25 -34.09
N SER A 5 36.33 44.90 -34.18
CA SER A 5 35.58 44.29 -33.05
C SER A 5 36.09 42.89 -32.69
N ARG A 6 36.62 42.13 -33.68
CA ARG A 6 37.17 40.78 -33.45
C ARG A 6 38.58 40.75 -32.85
N GLN A 7 39.36 41.83 -32.97
CA GLN A 7 40.71 41.90 -32.41
C GLN A 7 40.77 42.49 -31.00
N LEU A 8 39.69 43.14 -30.53
CA LEU A 8 39.59 43.71 -29.19
C LEU A 8 38.82 42.84 -28.18
N ALA A 9 38.19 41.75 -28.64
CA ALA A 9 37.76 40.67 -27.75
C ALA A 9 39.01 39.89 -27.30
N GLY A 10 39.63 40.31 -26.19
CA GLY A 10 40.59 39.46 -25.48
C GLY A 10 39.99 38.06 -25.27
N PRO A 11 40.81 36.99 -25.16
CA PRO A 11 40.31 35.62 -25.13
C PRO A 11 39.18 35.54 -24.10
N GLU A 12 37.94 35.43 -24.60
CA GLU A 12 36.77 35.25 -23.75
C GLU A 12 37.10 34.03 -22.92
N LYS A 13 37.31 34.23 -21.62
CA LYS A 13 37.40 33.14 -20.67
C LYS A 13 36.04 32.47 -20.72
N SER A 14 35.88 31.50 -21.62
CA SER A 14 34.75 30.60 -21.65
C SER A 14 34.76 29.91 -20.30
N TYR A 15 33.92 30.40 -19.39
CA TYR A 15 33.71 29.78 -18.10
C TYR A 15 33.03 28.46 -18.39
N LYS A 16 33.82 27.39 -18.49
CA LYS A 16 33.29 26.03 -18.46
C LYS A 16 32.49 25.89 -17.17
N ALA A 17 31.31 25.30 -17.26
CA ALA A 17 30.57 24.98 -16.05
C ALA A 17 31.47 24.05 -15.20
N PRO A 18 31.50 24.20 -13.86
CA PRO A 18 32.34 23.35 -13.00
C PRO A 18 32.18 21.85 -13.27
N ILE A 19 30.99 21.44 -13.71
CA ILE A 19 30.65 20.06 -14.05
C ILE A 19 31.36 19.53 -15.30
N ASP A 20 31.72 20.41 -16.25
CA ASP A 20 32.47 20.07 -17.47
C ASP A 20 33.98 19.89 -17.17
N CYS A 21 34.40 20.22 -15.95
CA CYS A 21 35.78 20.05 -15.48
C CYS A 21 35.95 18.77 -14.65
N ILE A 22 34.87 18.03 -14.37
CA ILE A 22 34.93 16.79 -13.60
C ILE A 22 35.43 15.66 -14.51
N PRO A 23 36.47 14.91 -14.10
CA PRO A 23 36.93 13.72 -14.82
C PRO A 23 35.80 12.68 -15.02
N ALA A 24 35.86 11.95 -16.15
CA ALA A 24 34.79 11.02 -16.52
C ALA A 24 34.62 9.86 -15.52
N ASP A 25 35.71 9.38 -14.93
CA ASP A 25 35.73 8.40 -13.84
C ASP A 25 34.99 8.88 -12.59
N VAL A 26 35.21 10.13 -12.18
CA VAL A 26 34.49 10.73 -11.05
C VAL A 26 33.00 10.91 -11.38
N LEU A 27 32.68 11.30 -12.62
CA LEU A 27 31.29 11.35 -13.07
C LEU A 27 30.62 9.97 -13.07
N ILE A 28 31.34 8.90 -13.44
CA ILE A 28 30.83 7.53 -13.37
C ILE A 28 30.49 7.13 -11.93
N GLU A 29 31.37 7.41 -10.96
CA GLU A 29 31.09 7.15 -9.55
C GLU A 29 29.84 7.91 -9.06
N ILE A 30 29.73 9.20 -9.43
CA ILE A 30 28.55 10.02 -9.15
C ILE A 30 27.30 9.40 -9.79
N PHE A 31 27.39 8.95 -11.04
CA PHE A 31 26.25 8.35 -11.75
C PHE A 31 25.84 7.04 -11.11
N GLN A 32 26.78 6.20 -10.68
CA GLN A 32 26.49 4.94 -9.98
C GLN A 32 25.81 5.20 -8.65
N PHE A 33 26.32 6.15 -7.86
CA PHE A 33 25.71 6.56 -6.60
C PHE A 33 24.30 7.13 -6.80
N ALA A 34 24.12 8.01 -7.79
CA ALA A 34 22.80 8.55 -8.13
C ALA A 34 21.84 7.46 -8.63
N SER A 35 22.31 6.49 -9.40
CA SER A 35 21.47 5.40 -9.92
C SER A 35 21.03 4.40 -8.84
N SER A 36 21.81 4.24 -7.78
CA SER A 36 21.50 3.32 -6.66
C SER A 36 20.67 3.95 -5.54
N SER A 37 20.76 5.28 -5.35
CA SER A 37 20.12 5.99 -4.23
C SER A 37 18.66 6.41 -4.50
N PHE A 38 18.27 6.61 -5.76
CA PHE A 38 16.94 7.12 -6.11
C PHE A 38 15.91 5.99 -6.22
N LEU A 39 15.30 5.59 -5.09
CA LEU A 39 14.01 4.89 -4.91
C LEU A 39 13.42 4.09 -6.11
N GLY A 40 14.23 3.34 -6.87
CA GLY A 40 13.78 2.49 -7.97
C GLY A 40 13.11 3.19 -9.16
N LEU A 41 13.02 4.53 -9.21
CA LEU A 41 12.43 5.21 -10.37
C LEU A 41 13.45 5.21 -11.51
N TYR A 42 13.21 4.36 -12.52
CA TYR A 42 14.01 4.19 -13.75
C TYR A 42 14.34 5.47 -14.53
N GLY A 43 13.75 6.60 -14.13
CA GLY A 43 14.09 7.91 -14.62
C GLY A 43 15.56 8.27 -14.38
N SER A 44 16.22 7.80 -13.32
CA SER A 44 17.55 8.31 -12.93
C SER A 44 18.62 8.11 -14.03
N ARG A 45 18.76 6.90 -14.59
CA ARG A 45 19.77 6.60 -15.62
C ARG A 45 19.49 7.31 -16.94
N ASN A 46 18.22 7.29 -17.35
CA ASN A 46 17.81 7.97 -18.57
C ASN A 46 17.97 9.49 -18.42
N ALA A 47 17.62 10.04 -17.25
CA ALA A 47 17.80 11.45 -16.92
C ALA A 47 19.28 11.83 -16.93
N ILE A 48 20.17 11.03 -16.33
CA ILE A 48 21.63 11.24 -16.40
C ILE A 48 22.08 11.29 -17.87
N SER A 49 21.64 10.35 -18.70
CA SER A 49 21.97 10.34 -20.14
C SER A 49 21.31 11.47 -20.95
N ALA A 50 20.33 12.17 -20.37
CA ALA A 50 19.61 13.26 -21.00
C ALA A 50 20.15 14.66 -20.64
N VAL A 51 21.01 14.79 -19.61
CA VAL A 51 21.50 16.09 -19.12
C VAL A 51 22.24 16.88 -20.20
N CYS A 52 23.33 16.33 -20.73
CA CYS A 52 24.12 16.95 -21.79
C CYS A 52 24.80 15.89 -22.65
N ARG A 53 25.40 16.29 -23.78
CA ARG A 53 26.09 15.37 -24.68
C ARG A 53 27.24 14.60 -24.00
N ALA A 54 28.06 15.29 -23.19
CA ALA A 54 29.18 14.67 -22.50
C ALA A 54 28.70 13.60 -21.50
N TRP A 55 27.66 13.90 -20.72
CA TRP A 55 27.06 12.96 -19.77
C TRP A 55 26.44 11.76 -20.47
N ARG A 56 25.79 11.99 -21.60
CA ARG A 56 25.25 10.91 -22.44
C ARG A 56 26.34 9.98 -22.94
N GLU A 57 27.43 10.53 -23.48
CA GLU A 57 28.55 9.74 -24.00
C GLU A 57 29.20 8.91 -22.88
N ILE A 58 29.38 9.50 -21.70
CA ILE A 58 29.91 8.80 -20.52
C ILE A 58 28.95 7.70 -20.04
N ALA A 59 27.66 8.02 -19.87
CA ALA A 59 26.67 7.08 -19.35
C ALA A 59 26.44 5.91 -20.30
N ILE A 60 26.36 6.15 -21.61
CA ILE A 60 26.22 5.08 -22.62
C ILE A 60 27.51 4.27 -22.73
N GLY A 61 28.67 4.92 -22.63
CA GLY A 61 29.99 4.26 -22.72
C GLY A 61 30.37 3.43 -21.50
N PHE A 62 29.57 3.45 -20.43
CA PHE A 62 29.84 2.71 -19.20
C PHE A 62 28.74 1.66 -18.92
N PRO A 63 28.97 0.38 -19.32
CA PRO A 63 27.97 -0.69 -19.20
C PRO A 63 27.47 -0.93 -17.77
N GLY A 64 28.32 -0.71 -16.76
CA GLY A 64 27.98 -0.92 -15.35
C GLY A 64 26.87 -0.02 -14.81
N LEU A 65 26.49 1.04 -15.51
CA LEU A 65 25.29 1.83 -15.16
C LEU A 65 23.99 1.14 -15.57
N TRP A 66 24.05 0.12 -16.42
CA TRP A 66 22.90 -0.55 -17.02
C TRP A 66 22.75 -2.00 -16.55
N THR A 67 23.57 -2.46 -15.59
CA THR A 67 23.58 -3.86 -15.12
C THR A 67 22.56 -4.17 -14.04
N ASP A 68 22.17 -3.18 -13.25
CA ASP A 68 21.23 -3.34 -12.13
C ASP A 68 19.80 -2.98 -12.57
N ILE A 69 19.02 -3.94 -13.04
CA ILE A 69 17.69 -3.71 -13.61
C ILE A 69 16.64 -4.08 -12.56
N ASN A 70 16.25 -3.10 -11.75
CA ASN A 70 15.11 -3.24 -10.85
C ASN A 70 13.83 -2.84 -11.58
N ILE A 71 12.89 -3.77 -11.71
CA ILE A 71 11.58 -3.59 -12.31
C ILE A 71 10.46 -3.74 -11.25
N ASP A 72 9.84 -2.65 -10.80
CA ASP A 72 8.62 -2.66 -9.98
C ASP A 72 7.34 -2.51 -10.82
N ILE A 73 6.74 -3.63 -11.22
CA ILE A 73 5.61 -3.68 -12.15
C ILE A 73 4.37 -2.96 -11.61
N ALA A 74 4.25 -2.77 -10.29
CA ALA A 74 3.12 -2.08 -9.69
C ALA A 74 3.27 -0.56 -9.79
N VAL A 75 4.47 -0.03 -9.58
CA VAL A 75 4.68 1.41 -9.42
C VAL A 75 5.13 2.06 -10.74
N CYS A 76 6.07 1.44 -11.42
CA CYS A 76 6.66 2.01 -12.62
C CYS A 76 7.30 0.86 -13.40
N TYR A 77 7.07 0.71 -14.70
CA TYR A 77 7.79 -0.29 -15.50
C TYR A 77 8.21 0.31 -16.84
N PRO A 78 9.44 0.02 -17.31
CA PRO A 78 9.91 0.58 -18.57
C PRO A 78 9.15 -0.06 -19.73
N PRO A 79 8.77 0.71 -20.77
CA PRO A 79 8.34 0.12 -22.02
C PRO A 79 9.36 -0.91 -22.53
N ILE A 80 8.90 -2.00 -23.14
CA ILE A 80 9.77 -3.09 -23.60
C ILE A 80 10.94 -2.60 -24.50
N PRO A 81 10.77 -1.63 -25.41
CA PRO A 81 11.90 -1.08 -26.19
C PRO A 81 12.98 -0.42 -25.32
N LEU A 82 12.58 0.22 -24.22
CA LEU A 82 13.50 0.84 -23.28
C LEU A 82 14.27 -0.21 -22.48
N LEU A 83 13.61 -1.29 -22.06
CA LEU A 83 14.25 -2.43 -21.41
C LEU A 83 15.30 -3.08 -22.33
N LYS A 84 14.96 -3.31 -23.61
CA LYS A 84 15.93 -3.80 -24.62
C LYS A 84 17.14 -2.89 -24.73
N MET A 85 16.92 -1.57 -24.81
CA MET A 85 18.00 -0.59 -24.88
C MET A 85 18.93 -0.67 -23.64
N TRP A 86 18.41 -0.89 -22.44
CA TRP A 86 19.27 -1.06 -21.26
C TRP A 86 20.10 -2.34 -21.33
N LEU A 87 19.48 -3.45 -21.75
CA LEU A 87 20.16 -4.73 -21.93
C LEU A 87 21.26 -4.65 -22.98
N GLU A 88 21.04 -3.93 -24.08
CA GLU A 88 22.06 -3.66 -25.11
C GLU A 88 23.23 -2.83 -24.55
N ARG A 89 22.93 -1.76 -23.79
CA ARG A 89 23.95 -0.87 -23.20
C ARG A 89 24.76 -1.54 -22.10
N SER A 90 24.21 -2.55 -21.44
CA SER A 90 24.93 -3.35 -20.45
C SER A 90 25.96 -4.33 -21.06
N CYS A 91 25.98 -4.47 -22.40
CA CYS A 91 26.96 -5.26 -23.16
C CYS A 91 27.15 -6.70 -22.64
N ASP A 92 28.35 -7.11 -22.24
CA ASP A 92 28.64 -8.45 -21.68
C ASP A 92 28.75 -8.45 -20.14
N ALA A 93 28.45 -7.31 -19.51
CA ALA A 93 28.52 -7.17 -18.06
C ALA A 93 27.48 -8.08 -17.38
N SER A 94 27.81 -8.54 -16.18
CA SER A 94 26.90 -9.36 -15.38
C SER A 94 25.66 -8.55 -14.99
N LEU A 95 24.49 -9.18 -15.09
CA LEU A 95 23.21 -8.54 -14.82
C LEU A 95 22.69 -8.91 -13.43
N ASP A 96 22.23 -7.90 -12.70
CA ASP A 96 21.45 -8.07 -11.49
C ASP A 96 20.04 -7.59 -11.82
N ILE A 97 19.07 -8.50 -11.86
CA ILE A 97 17.70 -8.20 -12.25
C ILE A 97 16.78 -8.45 -11.06
N ASP A 98 15.97 -7.47 -10.72
CA ASP A 98 14.95 -7.59 -9.68
C ASP A 98 13.58 -7.30 -10.26
N LEU A 99 12.79 -8.32 -10.54
CA LEU A 99 11.43 -8.18 -11.05
C LEU A 99 10.45 -8.30 -9.87
N THR A 100 10.06 -7.16 -9.31
CA THR A 100 9.12 -7.08 -8.19
C THR A 100 7.76 -6.56 -8.61
N CYS A 101 6.76 -6.97 -7.86
CA CYS A 101 5.39 -6.52 -8.02
C CYS A 101 4.86 -6.27 -6.60
N LEU A 102 5.15 -5.09 -6.04
CA LEU A 102 5.02 -4.81 -4.61
C LEU A 102 3.58 -4.66 -4.09
N PHE A 103 2.56 -5.08 -4.84
CA PHE A 103 1.15 -5.02 -4.42
C PHE A 103 0.91 -5.51 -2.99
N HIS A 104 1.67 -6.51 -2.53
CA HIS A 104 1.43 -7.19 -1.25
C HIS A 104 2.15 -6.59 -0.03
N LEU A 105 3.27 -5.87 -0.20
CA LEU A 105 3.89 -5.18 0.94
C LEU A 105 3.02 -3.99 1.38
N PHE A 106 2.30 -3.41 0.43
CA PHE A 106 1.33 -2.36 0.71
C PHE A 106 0.09 -2.92 1.40
N THR A 107 -0.47 -4.07 1.00
CA THR A 107 -1.69 -4.58 1.65
C THR A 107 -1.47 -4.96 3.12
N VAL A 108 -0.39 -5.67 3.46
CA VAL A 108 -0.17 -6.17 4.83
C VAL A 108 0.14 -5.07 5.86
N LYS A 109 0.69 -3.92 5.43
CA LYS A 109 0.96 -2.79 6.34
C LYS A 109 -0.04 -1.63 6.20
N LEU A 110 -0.80 -1.57 5.12
CA LEU A 110 -1.78 -0.51 4.85
C LEU A 110 -3.23 -0.97 5.02
N GLU A 111 -3.50 -2.06 5.76
CA GLU A 111 -4.85 -2.33 6.27
C GLU A 111 -5.46 -1.09 6.97
N LYS A 112 -4.61 -0.21 7.53
CA LYS A 112 -5.01 1.08 8.11
C LYS A 112 -5.23 2.24 7.10
N HIS A 113 -4.97 2.05 5.80
CA HIS A 113 -5.02 3.12 4.80
C HIS A 113 -5.80 2.72 3.52
N GLN A 114 -7.13 2.68 3.63
CA GLN A 114 -8.11 2.35 2.57
C GLN A 114 -7.89 3.04 1.21
N HIS A 115 -7.30 4.25 1.17
CA HIS A 115 -7.10 4.99 -0.08
C HIS A 115 -6.05 4.35 -1.02
N TRP A 116 -5.01 3.70 -0.47
CA TRP A 116 -4.02 2.99 -1.28
C TRP A 116 -4.54 1.67 -1.80
N GLN A 117 -5.36 0.95 -1.01
CA GLN A 117 -6.00 -0.28 -1.47
C GLN A 117 -6.87 -0.04 -2.71
N ARG A 118 -7.64 1.06 -2.75
CA ARG A 118 -8.41 1.46 -3.94
C ARG A 118 -7.55 1.86 -5.12
N ALA A 119 -6.47 2.64 -4.91
CA ALA A 119 -5.56 2.97 -6.01
C ALA A 119 -4.87 1.72 -6.59
N LEU A 120 -4.60 0.72 -5.74
CA LEU A 120 -3.97 -0.54 -6.13
C LEU A 120 -4.95 -1.55 -6.75
N SER A 121 -6.23 -1.53 -6.39
CA SER A 121 -7.26 -2.34 -7.07
C SER A 121 -7.52 -1.90 -8.51
N VAL A 122 -7.20 -0.63 -8.82
CA VAL A 122 -7.40 -0.04 -10.16
C VAL A 122 -6.34 -0.46 -11.18
N LEU A 123 -5.15 -0.93 -10.77
CA LEU A 123 -4.18 -1.45 -11.75
C LEU A 123 -4.70 -2.79 -12.31
N PRO A 124 -5.03 -2.86 -13.61
CA PRO A 124 -5.62 -4.08 -14.17
C PRO A 124 -4.58 -5.21 -14.06
N ARG A 125 -4.91 -6.27 -13.32
CA ARG A 125 -4.05 -7.46 -13.13
C ARG A 125 -3.54 -8.02 -14.46
N GLU A 126 -4.37 -7.93 -15.50
CA GLU A 126 -4.01 -8.31 -16.86
C GLU A 126 -2.85 -7.49 -17.44
N ARG A 127 -2.70 -6.20 -17.09
CA ARG A 127 -1.55 -5.40 -17.56
C ARG A 127 -0.24 -5.89 -16.96
N VAL A 128 -0.22 -6.21 -15.66
CA VAL A 128 0.95 -6.76 -14.97
C VAL A 128 1.37 -8.07 -15.64
N LYS A 129 0.40 -8.96 -15.85
CA LYS A 129 0.57 -10.25 -16.51
C LYS A 129 1.10 -10.10 -17.94
N LEU A 130 0.47 -9.25 -18.75
CA LEU A 130 0.90 -8.95 -20.13
C LEU A 130 2.31 -8.36 -20.17
N TYR A 131 2.64 -7.48 -19.23
CA TYR A 131 3.98 -6.91 -19.15
C TYR A 131 5.01 -7.99 -18.81
N VAL A 132 4.76 -8.82 -17.79
CA VAL A 132 5.63 -9.95 -17.42
C VAL A 132 5.85 -10.90 -18.61
N LEU A 133 4.77 -11.25 -19.32
CA LEU A 133 4.85 -12.07 -20.54
C LEU A 133 5.70 -11.45 -21.64
N SER A 134 5.68 -10.12 -21.76
CA SER A 134 6.43 -9.40 -22.79
C SER A 134 7.90 -9.16 -22.38
N ALA A 135 8.15 -8.90 -21.10
CA ALA A 135 9.47 -8.58 -20.57
C ALA A 135 10.33 -9.83 -20.37
N MET A 136 9.76 -10.94 -19.91
CA MET A 136 10.54 -12.13 -19.56
C MET A 136 11.28 -12.75 -20.75
N PRO A 137 10.71 -12.93 -21.95
CA PRO A 137 11.46 -13.39 -23.12
C PRO A 137 12.68 -12.51 -23.42
N VAL A 138 12.52 -11.19 -23.31
CA VAL A 138 13.59 -10.21 -23.52
C VAL A 138 14.69 -10.34 -22.46
N LEU A 139 14.33 -10.54 -21.20
CA LEU A 139 15.31 -10.78 -20.13
C LEU A 139 16.04 -12.12 -20.33
N MET A 140 15.31 -13.16 -20.74
CA MET A 140 15.81 -14.52 -20.90
C MET A 140 16.83 -14.67 -22.05
N GLU A 141 16.76 -13.82 -23.09
CA GLU A 141 17.81 -13.74 -24.12
C GLU A 141 19.20 -13.47 -23.51
N HIS A 142 19.24 -12.85 -22.32
CA HIS A 142 20.47 -12.53 -21.59
C HIS A 142 20.69 -13.38 -20.33
N ILE A 143 20.00 -14.52 -20.20
CA ILE A 143 20.05 -15.37 -18.99
C ILE A 143 21.48 -15.83 -18.61
N HIS A 144 22.34 -16.01 -19.62
CA HIS A 144 23.74 -16.38 -19.44
C HIS A 144 24.60 -15.33 -18.72
N ARG A 145 24.10 -14.09 -18.63
CA ARG A 145 24.76 -12.96 -17.96
C ARG A 145 24.23 -12.71 -16.56
N TRP A 146 23.14 -13.34 -16.15
CA TRP A 146 22.52 -13.10 -14.85
C TRP A 146 23.44 -13.56 -13.74
N ARG A 147 23.74 -12.66 -12.79
CA ARG A 147 24.43 -12.95 -11.54
C ARG A 147 23.45 -13.01 -10.38
N TYR A 148 22.53 -12.05 -10.35
CA TYR A 148 21.42 -11.97 -9.41
C TYR A 148 20.11 -11.94 -10.19
N PHE A 149 19.15 -12.77 -9.79
CA PHE A 149 17.78 -12.69 -10.28
C PHE A 149 16.82 -12.77 -9.11
N SER A 150 15.91 -11.80 -9.03
CA SER A 150 14.82 -11.79 -8.06
C SER A 150 13.50 -11.71 -8.81
N TYR A 151 12.56 -12.59 -8.44
CA TYR A 151 11.22 -12.65 -8.99
C TYR A 151 10.23 -12.68 -7.83
N MET A 152 9.54 -11.55 -7.64
CA MET A 152 8.51 -11.38 -6.62
C MET A 152 7.23 -10.89 -7.30
N VAL A 153 6.55 -11.82 -7.98
CA VAL A 153 5.24 -11.57 -8.58
C VAL A 153 4.21 -12.38 -7.82
N ILE A 154 3.52 -11.72 -6.91
CA ILE A 154 2.48 -12.38 -6.10
C ILE A 154 1.17 -12.28 -6.88
N SER A 155 0.79 -13.38 -7.52
CA SER A 155 -0.50 -13.45 -8.23
C SER A 155 -1.64 -13.71 -7.26
N ALA A 156 -2.85 -13.31 -7.66
CA ALA A 156 -4.06 -13.57 -6.89
C ALA A 156 -4.33 -15.09 -6.76
N PRO A 157 -5.09 -15.52 -5.75
CA PRO A 157 -5.59 -16.90 -5.68
C PRO A 157 -6.35 -17.24 -6.97
N GLY A 158 -5.86 -18.23 -7.73
CA GLY A 158 -6.41 -18.61 -9.05
C GLY A 158 -5.47 -18.39 -10.23
N ASP A 159 -4.60 -17.37 -10.15
CA ASP A 159 -3.60 -17.05 -11.19
C ASP A 159 -2.32 -17.90 -11.10
N GLY A 160 -2.27 -18.84 -10.15
CA GLY A 160 -1.14 -19.74 -9.90
C GLY A 160 -0.53 -20.44 -11.13
N PRO A 161 -1.28 -20.85 -12.17
CA PRO A 161 -0.69 -21.50 -13.34
C PRO A 161 0.20 -20.55 -14.17
N PHE A 162 -0.06 -19.25 -14.13
CA PHE A 162 0.65 -18.27 -14.96
C PHE A 162 2.14 -18.18 -14.59
N ASN A 163 2.43 -17.84 -13.33
CA ASN A 163 3.81 -17.72 -12.83
C ASN A 163 4.59 -19.03 -12.95
N ALA A 164 3.90 -20.14 -12.68
CA ALA A 164 4.46 -21.46 -12.80
C ALA A 164 5.04 -21.71 -14.19
N SER A 165 4.20 -21.54 -15.21
CA SER A 165 4.58 -21.84 -16.60
C SER A 165 5.77 -21.01 -17.07
N LEU A 166 5.85 -19.76 -16.64
CA LEU A 166 6.93 -18.86 -17.01
C LEU A 166 8.26 -19.22 -16.34
N LEU A 167 8.21 -19.53 -15.05
CA LEU A 167 9.40 -19.92 -14.29
C LEU A 167 9.90 -21.31 -14.67
N THR A 168 9.02 -22.23 -15.07
CA THR A 168 9.42 -23.57 -15.55
C THR A 168 10.01 -23.54 -16.95
N GLN A 169 9.69 -22.52 -17.75
CA GLN A 169 10.34 -22.24 -19.03
C GLN A 169 11.74 -21.64 -18.87
N LEU A 170 12.14 -21.17 -17.68
CA LEU A 170 13.49 -20.69 -17.45
C LEU A 170 14.50 -21.83 -17.63
N SER A 171 15.26 -21.79 -18.72
CA SER A 171 16.43 -22.67 -18.92
C SER A 171 17.59 -22.19 -18.04
N LEU A 172 17.45 -22.33 -16.73
CA LEU A 172 18.50 -21.94 -15.77
C LEU A 172 19.80 -22.74 -15.91
N ARG A 173 19.79 -23.79 -16.76
CA ARG A 173 21.00 -24.46 -17.24
C ARG A 173 21.96 -23.49 -17.95
N ASP A 174 21.42 -22.54 -18.69
CA ASP A 174 22.19 -21.55 -19.45
C ASP A 174 22.61 -20.36 -18.59
N ALA A 175 22.05 -20.25 -17.37
CA ALA A 175 22.37 -19.22 -16.38
C ALA A 175 23.72 -19.51 -15.67
N GLY A 176 24.78 -19.65 -16.46
CA GLY A 176 26.10 -20.05 -15.99
C GLY A 176 26.76 -19.07 -15.01
N ARG A 177 26.27 -17.84 -14.89
CA ARG A 177 26.77 -16.84 -13.92
C ARG A 177 25.85 -16.63 -12.72
N LEU A 178 24.70 -17.31 -12.66
CA LEU A 178 23.68 -17.05 -11.64
C LEU A 178 24.16 -17.56 -10.28
N GLU A 179 24.46 -16.62 -9.38
CA GLU A 179 24.95 -16.88 -8.03
C GLU A 179 23.84 -16.72 -6.99
N VAL A 180 22.91 -15.80 -7.24
CA VAL A 180 21.82 -15.45 -6.32
C VAL A 180 20.48 -15.55 -7.04
N LEU A 181 19.56 -16.30 -6.44
CA LEU A 181 18.19 -16.40 -6.91
C LEU A 181 17.21 -16.16 -5.76
N LYS A 182 16.31 -15.19 -5.94
CA LYS A 182 15.21 -14.85 -5.04
C LYS A 182 13.88 -15.17 -5.73
N LEU A 183 13.10 -16.10 -5.18
CA LEU A 183 11.79 -16.46 -5.71
C LEU A 183 10.73 -16.30 -4.60
N VAL A 184 9.74 -15.46 -4.85
CA VAL A 184 8.55 -15.35 -4.02
C VAL A 184 7.34 -15.64 -4.90
N THR A 185 6.73 -16.81 -4.69
CA THR A 185 5.65 -17.29 -5.56
C THR A 185 4.52 -17.90 -4.73
N LYS A 186 3.27 -17.57 -5.05
CA LYS A 186 2.08 -18.29 -4.59
C LYS A 186 1.65 -19.31 -5.65
N ALA A 187 2.53 -20.25 -5.97
CA ALA A 187 2.25 -21.26 -6.99
C ALA A 187 1.54 -22.49 -6.38
N ALA A 188 0.84 -23.26 -7.21
CA ALA A 188 0.31 -24.54 -6.78
C ALA A 188 1.47 -25.52 -6.48
N PRO A 189 1.31 -26.50 -5.58
CA PRO A 189 2.39 -27.43 -5.21
C PRO A 189 3.10 -28.08 -6.41
N LYS A 190 2.34 -28.55 -7.41
CA LYS A 190 2.93 -29.14 -8.62
C LYS A 190 3.85 -28.18 -9.36
N ALA A 191 3.43 -26.92 -9.50
CA ALA A 191 4.20 -25.88 -10.14
C ALA A 191 5.48 -25.54 -9.36
N GLU A 192 5.39 -25.48 -8.04
CA GLU A 192 6.55 -25.25 -7.15
C GLU A 192 7.62 -26.34 -7.34
N LEU A 193 7.22 -27.61 -7.51
CA LEU A 193 8.15 -28.71 -7.83
C LEU A 193 8.84 -28.52 -9.19
N GLU A 194 8.08 -28.12 -10.20
CA GLU A 194 8.63 -27.88 -11.54
C GLU A 194 9.60 -26.70 -11.53
N ILE A 195 9.27 -25.62 -10.80
CA ILE A 195 10.15 -24.46 -10.58
C ILE A 195 11.45 -24.91 -9.92
N LEU A 196 11.37 -25.68 -8.83
CA LEU A 196 12.57 -26.20 -8.16
C LEU A 196 13.41 -27.10 -9.06
N GLY A 197 12.76 -27.94 -9.88
CA GLY A 197 13.45 -28.76 -10.87
C GLY A 197 14.16 -27.93 -11.95
N ALA A 198 13.63 -26.76 -12.31
CA ALA A 198 14.30 -25.81 -13.18
C ALA A 198 15.49 -25.13 -12.47
N VAL A 199 15.29 -24.67 -11.23
CA VAL A 199 16.33 -24.00 -10.42
C VAL A 199 17.50 -24.92 -10.11
N ALA A 200 17.25 -26.21 -9.86
CA ALA A 200 18.29 -27.22 -9.62
C ALA A 200 19.33 -27.30 -10.75
N LYS A 201 18.97 -26.86 -11.97
CA LYS A 201 19.86 -26.86 -13.15
C LYS A 201 20.86 -25.70 -13.15
N ALA A 202 20.73 -24.71 -12.28
CA ALA A 202 21.67 -23.60 -12.18
C ALA A 202 23.01 -24.08 -11.55
N PRO A 203 24.12 -24.12 -12.32
CA PRO A 203 25.36 -24.78 -11.89
C PRO A 203 26.17 -23.97 -10.87
N ASN A 204 25.96 -22.66 -10.80
CA ASN A 204 26.74 -21.77 -9.92
C ASN A 204 25.90 -21.10 -8.83
N LEU A 205 24.65 -21.53 -8.66
CA LEU A 205 23.78 -21.00 -7.62
C LEU A 205 24.36 -21.28 -6.23
N ARG A 206 24.58 -20.22 -5.45
CA ARG A 206 25.13 -20.28 -4.09
C ARG A 206 24.18 -19.70 -3.05
N ARG A 207 23.36 -18.72 -3.45
CA ARG A 207 22.37 -18.08 -2.59
C ARG A 207 20.98 -18.32 -3.16
N PHE A 208 20.12 -18.92 -2.36
CA PHE A 208 18.75 -19.19 -2.77
C PHE A 208 17.80 -18.71 -1.68
N HIS A 209 16.94 -17.78 -2.04
CA HIS A 209 15.83 -17.36 -1.21
C HIS A 209 14.54 -17.80 -1.87
N TRP A 210 13.74 -18.54 -1.12
CA TRP A 210 12.50 -19.10 -1.63
C TRP A 210 11.39 -18.92 -0.62
N SER A 211 10.36 -18.19 -1.01
CA SER A 211 9.14 -18.01 -0.22
C SER A 211 7.99 -18.79 -0.84
N ILE A 212 7.57 -19.82 -0.11
CA ILE A 212 6.46 -20.72 -0.43
C ILE A 212 5.21 -20.19 0.25
N SER A 213 4.06 -20.38 -0.39
CA SER A 213 2.78 -20.19 0.28
C SER A 213 2.62 -21.18 1.45
N SER A 214 2.16 -20.71 2.61
CA SER A 214 1.89 -21.55 3.80
C SER A 214 0.95 -22.73 3.50
N ARG A 215 0.12 -22.62 2.45
CA ARG A 215 -0.82 -23.67 2.02
C ARG A 215 -0.17 -24.80 1.22
N SER A 216 1.10 -24.68 0.82
CA SER A 216 1.79 -25.75 0.09
C SER A 216 1.92 -26.99 0.97
N ARG A 217 1.65 -28.18 0.40
CA ARG A 217 1.81 -29.49 1.06
C ARG A 217 2.98 -30.29 0.47
N LEU A 218 3.96 -29.61 -0.13
CA LEU A 218 5.08 -30.26 -0.79
C LEU A 218 6.01 -31.03 0.14
N SER A 219 5.95 -32.36 0.07
CA SER A 219 6.96 -33.20 0.69
C SER A 219 8.32 -32.95 0.04
N THR A 220 9.20 -32.18 0.69
CA THR A 220 10.51 -31.80 0.16
C THR A 220 11.45 -33.00 -0.04
N SER A 221 11.13 -34.15 0.55
CA SER A 221 11.78 -35.44 0.27
C SER A 221 11.64 -35.91 -1.18
N GLN A 222 10.67 -35.38 -1.94
CA GLN A 222 10.45 -35.73 -3.34
C GLN A 222 11.29 -34.88 -4.30
N ILE A 223 12.01 -33.88 -3.77
CA ILE A 223 12.67 -32.86 -4.57
C ILE A 223 14.16 -33.18 -4.64
N ASP A 224 14.61 -33.64 -5.80
CA ASP A 224 16.04 -33.74 -6.11
C ASP A 224 16.61 -32.35 -6.41
N PHE A 225 16.80 -31.58 -5.34
CA PHE A 225 17.36 -30.24 -5.41
C PHE A 225 18.75 -30.22 -4.75
N PRO A 226 19.76 -29.59 -5.35
CA PRO A 226 21.14 -29.63 -4.87
C PRO A 226 21.38 -28.72 -3.65
N TRP A 227 20.60 -28.89 -2.57
CA TRP A 227 20.70 -28.09 -1.33
C TRP A 227 22.12 -28.04 -0.76
N ARG A 228 22.87 -29.13 -0.91
CA ARG A 228 24.28 -29.24 -0.47
C ARG A 228 25.25 -28.29 -1.19
N ARG A 229 24.85 -27.67 -2.29
CA ARG A 229 25.69 -26.70 -3.02
C ARG A 229 25.44 -25.26 -2.59
N LEU A 230 24.36 -25.00 -1.86
CA LEU A 230 24.00 -23.66 -1.43
C LEU A 230 24.75 -23.28 -0.15
N ALA A 231 25.34 -22.09 -0.17
CA ALA A 231 26.01 -21.50 0.99
C ALA A 231 25.07 -20.60 1.79
N HIS A 232 24.09 -19.97 1.14
CA HIS A 232 23.12 -19.11 1.80
C HIS A 232 21.72 -19.53 1.38
N VAL A 233 20.92 -19.96 2.35
CA VAL A 233 19.57 -20.45 2.07
C VAL A 233 18.60 -19.65 2.92
N SER A 234 17.58 -19.10 2.27
CA SER A 234 16.46 -18.47 2.95
C SER A 234 15.17 -19.14 2.51
N LEU A 235 14.40 -19.64 3.46
CA LEU A 235 13.19 -20.42 3.21
C LEU A 235 12.05 -19.79 3.96
N HIS A 236 10.93 -19.60 3.26
CA HIS A 236 9.66 -19.32 3.89
C HIS A 236 8.66 -20.42 3.58
N GLY A 237 8.10 -21.06 4.60
CA GLY A 237 7.13 -22.15 4.42
C GLY A 237 6.78 -22.89 5.71
N SER A 238 6.07 -24.02 5.59
CA SER A 238 5.63 -24.83 6.73
C SER A 238 6.78 -25.59 7.41
N SER A 239 6.58 -25.94 8.68
CA SER A 239 7.53 -26.69 9.52
C SER A 239 8.08 -27.96 8.88
N LYS A 240 7.20 -28.79 8.32
CA LYS A 240 7.57 -30.06 7.70
C LYS A 240 8.51 -29.85 6.51
N HIS A 241 8.30 -28.79 5.74
CA HIS A 241 9.13 -28.50 4.58
C HIS A 241 10.51 -28.01 5.01
N VAL A 242 10.51 -27.06 5.95
CA VAL A 242 11.72 -26.43 6.47
C VAL A 242 12.64 -27.47 7.11
N SER A 243 12.13 -28.33 8.01
CA SER A 243 12.91 -29.39 8.67
C SER A 243 13.56 -30.36 7.65
N SER A 244 12.80 -30.83 6.65
CA SER A 244 13.33 -31.74 5.63
C SER A 244 14.35 -31.06 4.70
N VAL A 245 14.23 -29.76 4.41
CA VAL A 245 15.25 -29.03 3.64
C VAL A 245 16.50 -28.78 4.46
N ILE A 246 16.39 -28.41 5.73
CA ILE A 246 17.53 -28.18 6.63
C ILE A 246 18.43 -29.41 6.68
N SER A 247 17.84 -30.61 6.73
CA SER A 247 18.60 -31.87 6.72
C SER A 247 19.51 -32.06 5.49
N GLN A 248 19.24 -31.33 4.40
CA GLN A 248 19.97 -31.40 3.14
C GLN A 248 20.94 -30.21 2.94
N CYS A 249 20.83 -29.16 3.75
CA CYS A 249 21.64 -27.93 3.70
C CYS A 249 22.98 -28.04 4.44
N THR A 250 23.69 -29.17 4.31
CA THR A 250 24.90 -29.45 5.11
C THR A 250 26.08 -28.50 4.83
N SER A 251 26.06 -27.78 3.70
CA SER A 251 27.08 -26.80 3.32
C SER A 251 26.65 -25.35 3.53
N ALA A 252 25.46 -25.12 4.10
CA ALA A 252 24.96 -23.78 4.32
C ALA A 252 25.80 -23.08 5.40
N VAL A 253 26.29 -21.90 5.06
CA VAL A 253 26.98 -20.95 5.95
C VAL A 253 25.97 -20.07 6.66
N THR A 254 24.91 -19.66 5.96
CA THR A 254 23.77 -18.95 6.57
C THR A 254 22.45 -19.61 6.23
N LEU A 255 21.58 -19.70 7.23
CA LEU A 255 20.18 -20.10 7.08
C LEU A 255 19.26 -19.00 7.57
N ASN A 256 18.27 -18.62 6.78
CA ASN A 256 17.21 -17.71 7.18
C ASN A 256 15.86 -18.39 6.99
N LEU A 257 15.26 -18.81 8.10
CA LEU A 257 14.06 -19.61 8.14
C LEU A 257 12.93 -18.74 8.64
N LEU A 258 12.04 -18.33 7.73
CA LEU A 258 10.78 -17.70 8.05
C LEU A 258 9.73 -18.79 8.02
N ALA A 259 9.38 -19.37 9.15
CA ALA A 259 8.60 -20.59 9.12
C ALA A 259 7.28 -20.41 9.88
N ASP A 260 6.20 -20.70 9.17
CA ASP A 260 4.85 -20.85 9.73
C ASP A 260 4.82 -22.19 10.47
N LEU A 261 5.54 -22.23 11.60
CA LEU A 261 5.86 -23.43 12.36
C LEU A 261 4.72 -23.80 13.30
N THR A 262 3.55 -24.14 12.77
CA THR A 262 2.58 -24.93 13.54
C THR A 262 3.09 -26.37 13.58
N PHE A 263 3.78 -26.73 14.67
CA PHE A 263 4.17 -28.13 14.90
C PHE A 263 3.01 -28.83 15.60
N PRO A 264 2.56 -30.01 15.13
CA PRO A 264 1.70 -30.83 15.98
C PRO A 264 2.50 -31.18 17.24
N MET A 265 2.05 -30.68 18.41
CA MET A 265 2.81 -30.65 19.67
C MET A 265 3.35 -32.01 20.16
N GLN A 266 2.93 -33.13 19.58
CA GLN A 266 3.18 -34.47 20.10
C GLN A 266 4.41 -35.21 19.52
N ARG A 267 5.21 -34.60 18.62
CA ARG A 267 6.39 -35.29 18.09
C ARG A 267 7.62 -35.05 18.96
N GLN A 268 8.16 -36.14 19.52
CA GLN A 268 9.51 -36.15 20.07
C GLN A 268 10.54 -35.89 18.96
N PRO A 269 11.60 -35.11 19.22
CA PRO A 269 12.67 -34.88 18.24
C PRO A 269 13.30 -36.22 17.85
N GLN A 270 13.15 -36.63 16.59
CA GLN A 270 13.56 -37.97 16.14
C GLN A 270 14.99 -38.01 15.60
N MET A 271 15.52 -36.89 15.11
CA MET A 271 16.84 -36.82 14.48
C MET A 271 17.51 -35.47 14.73
N THR A 272 18.83 -35.50 14.97
CA THR A 272 19.66 -34.30 15.06
C THR A 272 20.33 -34.06 13.69
N TYR A 273 20.04 -32.93 13.08
CA TYR A 273 20.64 -32.43 11.85
C TYR A 273 21.98 -31.75 12.17
N SER A 274 23.08 -32.34 11.72
CA SER A 274 24.39 -31.71 11.90
C SER A 274 24.70 -30.72 10.77
N LEU A 275 24.89 -29.45 11.11
CA LEU A 275 25.17 -28.34 10.20
C LEU A 275 26.54 -27.72 10.54
N HIS A 276 27.61 -28.44 10.23
CA HIS A 276 28.97 -28.07 10.62
C HIS A 276 29.47 -26.76 10.00
N GLU A 277 29.01 -26.37 8.81
CA GLU A 277 29.45 -25.15 8.15
C GLU A 277 28.63 -23.91 8.54
N LEU A 278 27.52 -24.10 9.27
CA LEU A 278 26.60 -23.03 9.60
C LEU A 278 27.23 -22.05 10.59
N LYS A 279 27.40 -20.81 10.15
CA LYS A 279 27.91 -19.69 10.96
C LYS A 279 26.82 -18.74 11.40
N GLY A 280 25.70 -18.68 10.71
CA GLY A 280 24.58 -17.94 11.25
C GLY A 280 23.20 -18.41 10.84
N LEU A 281 22.27 -18.25 11.77
CA LEU A 281 20.90 -18.75 11.70
C LEU A 281 19.96 -17.60 12.06
N ASN A 282 19.09 -17.22 11.14
CA ASN A 282 17.91 -16.41 11.43
C ASN A 282 16.69 -17.34 11.46
N LEU A 283 15.96 -17.36 12.56
CA LEU A 283 14.76 -18.15 12.75
C LEU A 283 13.60 -17.20 13.10
N GLN A 284 12.74 -16.92 12.13
CA GLN A 284 11.50 -16.20 12.35
C GLN A 284 10.36 -17.21 12.40
N CYS A 285 9.72 -17.38 13.55
CA CYS A 285 8.73 -18.43 13.75
C CYS A 285 7.74 -18.10 14.88
N TYR A 286 6.64 -18.86 14.93
CA TYR A 286 5.81 -18.95 16.14
C TYR A 286 6.55 -19.69 17.26
N MET A 287 6.03 -19.63 18.49
CA MET A 287 6.64 -20.23 19.68
C MET A 287 6.99 -21.72 19.51
N ASP A 288 6.08 -22.50 18.88
CA ASP A 288 6.34 -23.92 18.57
C ASP A 288 7.55 -24.14 17.66
N GLY A 289 7.91 -23.11 16.90
CA GLY A 289 9.06 -23.09 16.02
C GLY A 289 10.40 -23.31 16.71
N LEU A 290 10.50 -22.92 17.98
CA LEU A 290 11.71 -23.09 18.79
C LEU A 290 12.10 -24.57 18.98
N ARG A 291 11.15 -25.50 18.81
CA ARG A 291 11.41 -26.96 18.81
C ARG A 291 12.47 -27.35 17.78
N LEU A 292 12.53 -26.66 16.66
CA LEU A 292 13.52 -26.89 15.60
C LEU A 292 14.96 -26.78 16.15
N LEU A 293 15.19 -25.92 17.14
CA LEU A 293 16.50 -25.78 17.78
C LEU A 293 16.96 -27.06 18.48
N ARG A 294 16.04 -27.92 18.95
CA ARG A 294 16.42 -29.25 19.49
C ARG A 294 16.83 -30.25 18.43
N GLU A 295 16.44 -30.01 17.19
CA GLU A 295 16.72 -30.91 16.07
C GLU A 295 18.01 -30.53 15.34
N VAL A 296 18.66 -29.40 15.64
CA VAL A 296 19.87 -28.95 14.92
C VAL A 296 21.11 -28.94 15.81
N ASP A 297 22.23 -29.42 15.28
CA ASP A 297 23.57 -29.30 15.87
C ASP A 297 24.48 -28.50 14.93
N CYS A 298 24.75 -27.25 15.30
CA CYS A 298 25.48 -26.26 14.52
C CYS A 298 26.80 -25.84 15.21
N PRO A 299 27.82 -26.70 15.35
CA PRO A 299 28.99 -26.46 16.21
C PRO A 299 29.85 -25.23 15.83
N ASN A 300 29.67 -24.67 14.63
CA ASN A 300 30.33 -23.44 14.21
C ASN A 300 29.40 -22.22 14.15
N LEU A 301 28.20 -22.31 14.73
CA LEU A 301 27.26 -21.20 14.77
C LEU A 301 27.83 -20.05 15.58
N GLU A 302 28.00 -18.90 14.92
CA GLU A 302 28.52 -17.65 15.50
C GLU A 302 27.39 -16.64 15.75
N ILE A 303 26.33 -16.66 14.93
CA ILE A 303 25.22 -15.71 14.98
C ILE A 303 23.89 -16.45 15.04
N LEU A 304 23.06 -16.11 16.03
CA LEU A 304 21.69 -16.58 16.12
C LEU A 304 20.76 -15.36 16.21
N ARG A 305 19.86 -15.22 15.25
CA ARG A 305 18.71 -14.31 15.32
C ARG A 305 17.45 -15.15 15.45
N ILE A 306 16.60 -14.79 16.39
CA ILE A 306 15.29 -15.39 16.58
C ILE A 306 14.28 -14.27 16.54
N THR A 307 13.26 -14.39 15.70
CA THR A 307 12.11 -13.49 15.71
C THR A 307 10.88 -14.32 16.03
N VAL A 308 10.35 -14.19 17.25
CA VAL A 308 9.13 -14.88 17.67
C VAL A 308 7.93 -14.03 17.22
N MET A 309 7.02 -14.65 16.48
CA MET A 309 5.75 -14.04 16.05
C MET A 309 4.62 -14.62 16.89
N ILE A 310 3.62 -13.79 17.21
CA ILE A 310 2.37 -14.23 17.83
C ILE A 310 1.33 -14.40 16.73
N GLN A 311 0.44 -15.38 16.90
CA GLN A 311 -0.55 -15.74 15.91
C GLN A 311 -1.84 -14.94 16.18
N ASP A 312 -1.89 -13.69 15.75
CA ASP A 312 -3.02 -12.78 16.01
C ASP A 312 -4.36 -13.30 15.45
N ASP A 313 -4.35 -14.06 14.35
CA ASP A 313 -5.56 -14.36 13.59
C ASP A 313 -6.27 -15.68 13.94
N PHE A 314 -5.81 -16.43 14.94
CA PHE A 314 -6.43 -17.73 15.29
C PHE A 314 -7.42 -17.69 16.46
N HIS A 315 -8.10 -16.56 16.64
CA HIS A 315 -9.19 -16.39 17.60
C HIS A 315 -10.38 -17.35 17.42
N GLY A 316 -10.42 -18.15 16.34
CA GLY A 316 -11.53 -19.06 16.04
C GLY A 316 -11.37 -20.54 16.42
N LEU A 317 -10.18 -21.04 16.80
CA LEU A 317 -9.95 -22.51 16.80
C LEU A 317 -9.40 -23.19 18.05
N SER A 318 -8.99 -22.51 19.14
CA SER A 318 -8.80 -23.24 20.41
C SER A 318 -8.70 -22.34 21.64
N ASN A 319 -9.75 -22.32 22.45
CA ASN A 319 -9.70 -21.88 23.85
C ASN A 319 -9.07 -22.96 24.78
N ASP A 320 -8.44 -23.99 24.21
CA ASP A 320 -7.92 -25.17 24.92
C ASP A 320 -6.38 -25.24 24.93
N VAL A 321 -5.67 -24.17 24.55
CA VAL A 321 -4.22 -24.11 24.78
C VAL A 321 -4.01 -23.83 26.26
N ASP A 322 -3.60 -24.85 27.00
CA ASP A 322 -3.31 -24.79 28.43
C ASP A 322 -2.14 -23.81 28.66
N ASP A 323 -2.30 -22.80 29.53
CA ASP A 323 -1.31 -21.74 29.82
C ASP A 323 0.08 -22.27 30.26
N GLY A 324 0.20 -23.58 30.51
CA GLY A 324 1.45 -24.23 30.93
C GLY A 324 2.44 -24.57 29.82
N ASP A 325 2.08 -24.46 28.53
CA ASP A 325 2.94 -24.92 27.43
C ASP A 325 4.03 -23.90 27.00
N ASP A 326 3.88 -22.62 27.33
CA ASP A 326 4.86 -21.58 26.95
C ASP A 326 6.23 -21.77 27.61
N ASP A 327 6.25 -22.22 28.87
CA ASP A 327 7.48 -22.53 29.60
C ASP A 327 8.30 -23.65 28.89
N VAL A 328 7.60 -24.63 28.31
CA VAL A 328 8.22 -25.75 27.60
C VAL A 328 8.89 -25.29 26.30
N LEU A 329 8.36 -24.25 25.67
CA LEU A 329 8.89 -23.75 24.40
C LEU A 329 10.19 -22.98 24.59
N TRP A 330 10.27 -22.19 25.64
CA TRP A 330 11.51 -21.53 26.03
C TRP A 330 12.59 -22.49 26.50
N ASP A 331 12.21 -23.62 27.11
CA ASP A 331 13.15 -24.71 27.42
C ASP A 331 13.81 -25.29 26.15
N HIS A 332 13.25 -25.13 24.95
CA HIS A 332 13.94 -25.50 23.71
C HIS A 332 15.09 -24.54 23.40
N LEU A 333 14.85 -23.22 23.53
CA LEU A 333 15.89 -22.21 23.34
C LEU A 333 16.99 -22.33 24.40
N LEU A 334 16.62 -22.41 25.68
CA LEU A 334 17.60 -22.59 26.77
C LEU A 334 18.39 -23.89 26.60
N TRP A 335 17.73 -24.99 26.22
CA TRP A 335 18.42 -26.23 25.89
C TRP A 335 19.44 -26.00 24.78
N PHE A 336 19.08 -25.34 23.69
CA PHE A 336 19.98 -25.07 22.56
C PHE A 336 21.18 -24.21 22.97
N LEU A 337 20.95 -23.16 23.75
CA LEU A 337 21.99 -22.28 24.26
C LEU A 337 22.93 -22.99 25.27
N HIS A 338 22.45 -24.03 25.97
CA HIS A 338 23.22 -24.73 27.01
C HIS A 338 23.90 -26.02 26.54
N HIS A 339 23.26 -26.79 25.66
CA HIS A 339 23.70 -28.14 25.29
C HIS A 339 24.68 -28.18 24.14
N SER A 340 24.91 -27.06 23.50
CA SER A 340 25.54 -27.07 22.21
C SER A 340 27.06 -26.80 22.24
N ASN A 341 27.76 -27.45 21.32
CA ASN A 341 29.14 -27.12 20.98
C ASN A 341 29.23 -25.87 20.10
N HIS A 342 28.19 -25.03 20.07
CA HIS A 342 28.14 -23.83 19.24
C HIS A 342 29.17 -22.81 19.72
N LYS A 343 29.60 -21.95 18.80
CA LYS A 343 30.56 -20.86 19.05
C LYS A 343 29.83 -19.53 19.04
N LEU A 344 28.67 -19.49 19.71
CA LEU A 344 27.74 -18.37 19.61
C LEU A 344 28.38 -17.10 20.16
N ARG A 345 28.43 -16.07 19.31
CA ARG A 345 29.02 -14.74 19.60
C ARG A 345 27.97 -13.65 19.58
N VAL A 346 26.94 -13.77 18.75
CA VAL A 346 25.86 -12.79 18.63
C VAL A 346 24.54 -13.49 18.79
N LEU A 347 23.71 -13.00 19.72
CA LEU A 347 22.34 -13.46 19.93
C LEU A 347 21.39 -12.29 19.78
N GLN A 348 20.53 -12.31 18.77
CA GLN A 348 19.44 -11.35 18.63
C GLN A 348 18.11 -12.07 18.86
N ILE A 349 17.28 -11.55 19.76
CA ILE A 349 15.93 -12.06 20.03
C ILE A 349 14.98 -10.89 19.79
N GLU A 350 14.15 -10.99 18.77
CA GLU A 350 13.06 -10.07 18.50
C GLU A 350 11.76 -10.77 18.86
N GLU A 351 10.98 -10.16 19.71
CA GLU A 351 9.62 -10.61 19.99
C GLU A 351 8.66 -9.52 19.60
N ARG A 352 7.60 -9.94 18.93
CA ARG A 352 6.45 -9.10 18.62
C ARG A 352 5.31 -9.53 19.55
N ASP A 353 4.62 -8.55 20.11
CA ASP A 353 3.36 -8.67 20.86
C ASP A 353 3.42 -9.16 22.34
N GLU A 354 4.40 -8.69 23.12
CA GLU A 354 4.39 -8.62 24.61
C GLU A 354 4.48 -9.90 25.47
N ILE A 355 5.01 -11.04 24.98
CA ILE A 355 4.98 -12.32 25.76
C ILE A 355 6.27 -12.66 26.52
N ILE A 356 7.43 -12.00 26.32
CA ILE A 356 8.66 -12.39 27.02
C ILE A 356 8.48 -12.12 28.51
N GLN A 357 8.24 -13.22 29.21
CA GLN A 357 8.26 -13.26 30.65
C GLN A 357 9.67 -12.86 31.09
N LEU A 358 9.77 -11.88 31.99
CA LEU A 358 11.04 -11.49 32.62
C LEU A 358 11.81 -12.68 33.19
N ASP A 359 11.09 -13.72 33.59
CA ASP A 359 11.62 -15.01 34.06
C ASP A 359 12.48 -15.70 33.00
N LEU A 360 12.18 -15.56 31.71
CA LEU A 360 13.01 -16.07 30.63
C LEU A 360 14.36 -15.34 30.58
N ILE A 361 14.32 -14.01 30.65
CA ILE A 361 15.54 -13.19 30.65
C ILE A 361 16.38 -13.56 31.88
N GLU A 362 15.74 -13.72 33.03
CA GLU A 362 16.42 -14.21 34.23
C GLU A 362 16.99 -15.61 34.05
N LYS A 363 16.25 -16.57 33.48
CA LYS A 363 16.75 -17.93 33.17
C LYS A 363 17.95 -17.89 32.20
N LEU A 364 17.89 -17.06 31.16
CA LEU A 364 18.92 -16.93 30.14
C LEU A 364 20.20 -16.27 30.69
N LEU A 365 20.06 -15.25 31.55
CA LEU A 365 21.20 -14.56 32.19
C LEU A 365 21.75 -15.30 33.42
N SER A 366 20.91 -16.05 34.14
CA SER A 366 21.31 -16.84 35.31
C SER A 366 22.00 -18.16 34.93
N GLY A 367 21.80 -18.63 33.69
CA GLY A 367 22.36 -19.87 33.14
C GLY A 367 23.89 -20.01 33.21
N PRO A 368 24.43 -21.17 32.79
CA PRO A 368 25.84 -21.52 32.90
C PRO A 368 26.76 -20.45 32.30
N SER A 369 27.86 -20.17 32.98
CA SER A 369 28.80 -19.09 32.67
C SER A 369 29.43 -19.10 31.27
N ARG A 370 29.20 -20.14 30.47
CA ARG A 370 29.83 -20.29 29.15
C ARG A 370 29.23 -19.30 28.14
N LEU A 371 27.91 -19.24 28.06
CA LEU A 371 27.20 -18.35 27.12
C LEU A 371 27.61 -16.88 27.37
N THR A 372 27.59 -16.46 28.64
CA THR A 372 27.92 -15.09 29.04
C THR A 372 29.38 -14.72 28.80
N ARG A 373 30.31 -15.69 28.84
CA ARG A 373 31.73 -15.47 28.53
C ARG A 373 32.01 -15.35 27.04
N GLU A 374 31.36 -16.17 26.21
CA GLU A 374 31.62 -16.29 24.77
C GLU A 374 30.82 -15.28 23.92
N LEU A 375 29.66 -14.78 24.41
CA LEU A 375 28.88 -13.77 23.70
C LEU A 375 29.60 -12.40 23.65
N TYR A 376 29.67 -11.86 22.44
CA TYR A 376 30.20 -10.53 22.12
C TYR A 376 29.10 -9.48 22.07
N ALA A 377 27.93 -9.88 21.59
CA ALA A 377 26.77 -9.01 21.48
C ALA A 377 25.51 -9.81 21.79
N MET A 378 24.57 -9.15 22.45
CA MET A 378 23.20 -9.63 22.51
C MET A 378 22.27 -8.44 22.38
N GLU A 379 21.23 -8.61 21.59
CA GLU A 379 20.19 -7.61 21.37
C GLU A 379 18.85 -8.28 21.56
N MET A 380 18.02 -7.69 22.40
CA MET A 380 16.63 -8.06 22.58
C MET A 380 15.78 -6.90 22.07
N VAL A 381 14.87 -7.16 21.15
CA VAL A 381 13.88 -6.20 20.69
C VAL A 381 12.55 -6.68 21.20
N LEU A 382 11.96 -5.92 22.12
CA LEU A 382 10.69 -6.23 22.75
C LEU A 382 9.66 -5.24 22.23
N ASP A 383 8.58 -5.72 21.65
CA ASP A 383 7.40 -4.88 21.42
C ASP A 383 6.68 -4.66 22.76
N TYR A 384 6.33 -3.41 23.05
CA TYR A 384 5.65 -3.04 24.29
C TYR A 384 4.47 -2.11 23.99
N ALA A 385 3.33 -2.40 24.61
CA ALA A 385 2.17 -1.56 24.73
C ALA A 385 2.13 -0.97 26.16
N ASP A 386 1.87 0.34 26.22
CA ASP A 386 1.43 1.08 27.40
C ASP A 386 2.22 0.94 28.73
N GLY A 387 3.05 1.94 29.03
CA GLY A 387 3.39 2.39 30.40
C GLY A 387 4.21 1.45 31.30
N THR A 388 4.31 0.17 30.97
CA THR A 388 5.01 -0.89 31.74
C THR A 388 6.48 -1.04 31.34
N ALA A 389 6.89 -0.52 30.18
CA ALA A 389 8.26 -0.57 29.68
C ALA A 389 9.30 -0.12 30.73
N HIS A 390 9.00 0.93 31.51
CA HIS A 390 9.89 1.41 32.58
C HIS A 390 10.15 0.37 33.68
N ASP A 391 9.13 -0.39 34.07
CA ASP A 391 9.27 -1.42 35.11
C ASP A 391 9.94 -2.66 34.56
N THR A 392 9.65 -3.06 33.32
CA THR A 392 10.36 -4.13 32.61
C THR A 392 11.84 -3.82 32.50
N ILE A 393 12.21 -2.60 32.10
CA ILE A 393 13.62 -2.26 31.96
C ILE A 393 14.30 -2.18 33.31
N ARG A 394 13.62 -1.64 34.33
CA ARG A 394 14.14 -1.68 35.70
C ARG A 394 14.37 -3.12 36.15
N ASN A 395 13.47 -4.04 35.82
CA ASN A 395 13.61 -5.45 36.15
C ASN A 395 14.76 -6.11 35.38
N ILE A 396 14.90 -5.88 34.07
CA ILE A 396 16.03 -6.35 33.27
C ILE A 396 17.35 -5.80 33.82
N GLN A 397 17.41 -4.50 34.13
CA GLN A 397 18.57 -3.87 34.76
C GLN A 397 18.87 -4.48 36.14
N ASN A 398 17.86 -4.83 36.93
CA ASN A 398 18.06 -5.46 38.23
C ASN A 398 18.60 -6.89 38.08
N VAL A 399 18.06 -7.68 37.16
CA VAL A 399 18.56 -9.03 36.82
C VAL A 399 20.00 -8.93 36.30
N TRP A 400 20.29 -7.91 35.49
CA TRP A 400 21.61 -7.64 34.97
C TRP A 400 22.62 -7.26 36.04
N LYS A 401 22.28 -6.31 36.92
CA LYS A 401 23.11 -5.90 38.06
C LYS A 401 23.44 -7.05 38.99
N LYS A 402 22.47 -7.96 39.23
CA LYS A 402 22.72 -9.21 39.97
C LYS A 402 23.72 -10.13 39.26
N SER A 403 23.91 -9.94 37.95
CA SER A 403 24.79 -10.73 37.09
C SER A 403 26.06 -9.97 36.68
N GLU A 404 26.30 -8.77 37.20
CA GLU A 404 27.37 -7.85 36.76
C GLU A 404 28.77 -8.45 36.96
N ASP A 405 28.97 -9.26 38.00
CA ASP A 405 30.20 -10.04 38.22
C ASP A 405 30.53 -11.01 37.06
N LYS A 406 29.55 -11.32 36.20
CA LYS A 406 29.69 -12.23 35.05
C LYS A 406 29.94 -11.50 33.73
N PHE A 407 29.71 -10.19 33.63
CA PHE A 407 29.79 -9.43 32.37
C PHE A 407 30.89 -8.35 32.42
N PRO A 408 31.84 -8.34 31.47
CA PRO A 408 33.04 -7.50 31.56
C PRO A 408 32.85 -6.02 31.19
N THR A 409 31.68 -5.60 30.71
CA THR A 409 31.42 -4.23 30.25
C THR A 409 30.03 -3.74 30.69
N PRO A 410 29.88 -2.45 31.04
CA PRO A 410 28.60 -1.86 31.40
C PRO A 410 27.61 -1.93 30.24
N LEU A 411 26.32 -2.09 30.56
CA LEU A 411 25.25 -2.08 29.56
C LEU A 411 25.23 -0.73 28.84
N LEU A 412 25.16 -0.74 27.50
CA LEU A 412 24.78 0.43 26.74
C LEU A 412 23.25 0.50 26.76
N ASP A 413 22.69 1.20 27.75
CA ASP A 413 21.24 1.45 27.80
C ASP A 413 20.86 2.43 26.67
N ARG A 414 20.10 1.97 25.67
CA ARG A 414 19.40 2.88 24.74
C ARG A 414 17.93 2.52 24.68
N TYR A 415 17.09 3.48 25.04
CA TYR A 415 15.65 3.44 24.82
C TYR A 415 15.39 4.16 23.49
N GLU A 416 14.86 3.46 22.50
CA GLU A 416 14.50 4.07 21.21
C GLU A 416 12.99 4.06 21.04
N LEU A 417 12.36 5.24 21.16
CA LEU A 417 10.99 5.41 20.69
C LEU A 417 11.04 5.52 19.16
N THR A 418 10.52 4.51 18.45
CA THR A 418 10.47 4.58 17.00
C THR A 418 9.44 5.62 16.53
N PRO A 419 9.70 6.36 15.44
CA PRO A 419 8.81 7.43 14.97
C PRO A 419 7.44 6.96 14.42
N PHE A 420 7.18 5.65 14.40
CA PHE A 420 5.98 5.04 13.78
C PHE A 420 4.92 4.55 14.77
N GLY A 421 5.01 4.93 16.06
CA GLY A 421 3.94 4.71 17.03
C GLY A 421 3.88 3.31 17.66
N GLY A 422 4.87 2.44 17.39
CA GLY A 422 5.14 1.25 18.21
C GLY A 422 6.28 1.56 19.20
N GLU A 423 6.06 1.30 20.48
CA GLU A 423 7.11 1.44 21.50
C GLU A 423 7.96 0.16 21.52
N PHE A 424 8.92 0.05 20.60
CA PHE A 424 9.91 -1.02 20.66
C PHE A 424 10.98 -0.69 21.70
N LEU A 425 11.19 -1.61 22.63
CA LEU A 425 12.29 -1.56 23.57
C LEU A 425 13.46 -2.40 23.04
N HIS A 426 14.52 -1.72 22.61
CA HIS A 426 15.80 -2.37 22.31
C HIS A 426 16.64 -2.46 23.58
N VAL A 427 16.84 -3.66 24.10
CA VAL A 427 17.81 -3.92 25.18
C VAL A 427 18.96 -4.72 24.62
N GLY A 428 20.14 -4.12 24.52
CA GLY A 428 21.30 -4.85 24.04
C GLY A 428 22.61 -4.37 24.63
N TRP A 429 23.63 -5.18 24.45
CA TRP A 429 25.01 -4.79 24.71
C TRP A 429 25.90 -5.31 23.59
N VAL A 430 26.95 -4.56 23.30
CA VAL A 430 28.02 -4.95 22.40
C VAL A 430 29.34 -4.66 23.10
N ARG A 431 30.25 -5.62 23.16
CA ARG A 431 31.61 -5.37 23.65
C ARG A 431 32.32 -4.43 22.67
N GLU A 432 32.90 -3.33 23.17
CA GLU A 432 33.59 -2.32 22.34
C GLU A 432 34.63 -2.94 21.39
N GLU A 433 35.38 -3.92 21.89
CA GLU A 433 36.42 -4.64 21.13
C GLU A 433 35.87 -5.40 19.91
N CYS A 434 34.57 -5.65 19.86
CA CYS A 434 33.92 -6.48 18.84
C CYS A 434 33.31 -5.68 17.68
N GLU A 435 33.20 -4.34 17.75
CA GLU A 435 32.64 -3.55 16.66
C GLU A 435 33.42 -3.72 15.33
N PRO A 436 34.77 -3.76 15.30
CA PRO A 436 35.53 -4.04 14.08
C PRO A 436 35.35 -5.47 13.59
N PHE A 437 35.05 -6.42 14.49
CA PHE A 437 34.77 -7.81 14.16
C PHE A 437 33.41 -7.93 13.45
N LEU A 438 32.37 -7.31 14.00
CA LEU A 438 31.02 -7.32 13.44
C LEU A 438 30.97 -6.70 12.04
N LYS A 439 31.71 -5.62 11.80
CA LYS A 439 31.85 -5.00 10.47
C LYS A 439 32.56 -5.88 9.44
N LYS A 440 33.34 -6.87 9.86
CA LYS A 440 34.07 -7.80 8.98
C LYS A 440 33.30 -9.07 8.66
N LEU A 441 32.21 -9.36 9.37
CA LEU A 441 31.39 -10.53 9.11
C LEU A 441 30.50 -10.26 7.89
N GLU A 442 30.99 -10.67 6.72
CA GLU A 442 30.27 -10.55 5.44
C GLU A 442 28.85 -11.15 5.50
N TYR A 443 28.64 -12.14 6.36
CA TYR A 443 27.37 -12.87 6.48
C TYR A 443 26.36 -12.24 7.46
N CYS A 444 26.72 -11.19 8.21
CA CYS A 444 25.75 -10.45 9.04
C CYS A 444 24.62 -9.86 8.18
N GLN A 445 24.97 -9.33 7.00
CA GLN A 445 24.02 -8.76 6.06
C GLN A 445 23.03 -9.80 5.52
N ASP A 446 23.50 -11.03 5.26
CA ASP A 446 22.66 -12.12 4.75
C ASP A 446 21.62 -12.61 5.79
N ILE A 447 21.90 -12.41 7.09
CA ILE A 447 21.00 -12.74 8.22
C ILE A 447 20.11 -11.54 8.59
N GLY A 448 20.32 -10.39 7.96
CA GLY A 448 19.56 -9.17 8.21
C GLY A 448 19.92 -8.48 9.54
N ILE A 449 21.08 -8.79 10.12
CA ILE A 449 21.57 -8.09 11.31
C ILE A 449 22.22 -6.79 10.85
N SER A 450 21.52 -5.69 11.07
CA SER A 450 22.08 -4.35 10.93
C SER A 450 22.45 -3.85 12.32
N MET A 451 23.67 -4.15 12.77
CA MET A 451 24.24 -3.47 13.93
C MET A 451 24.88 -2.17 13.43
N GLU A 452 24.04 -1.17 13.16
CA GLU A 452 24.57 0.17 12.90
C GLU A 452 25.31 0.67 14.15
N PRO A 453 26.43 1.40 14.00
CA PRO A 453 27.12 1.98 15.14
C PRO A 453 26.15 2.84 15.95
N PHE A 454 25.99 2.51 17.24
CA PHE A 454 25.04 3.13 18.18
C PHE A 454 25.07 4.67 18.21
N GLU A 455 26.12 5.33 17.71
CA GLU A 455 26.26 6.79 17.63
C GLU A 455 25.74 7.45 16.32
N LYS A 456 25.49 6.70 15.24
CA LYS A 456 25.16 7.27 13.92
C LYS A 456 23.67 7.47 13.66
N LEU A 457 22.81 6.58 14.15
CA LEU A 457 21.36 6.64 13.88
C LEU A 457 20.68 7.84 14.54
N SER A 458 21.01 8.16 15.80
CA SER A 458 20.44 9.32 16.51
C SER A 458 20.79 10.67 15.84
N ASN A 459 21.95 10.75 15.20
CA ASN A 459 22.36 11.94 14.44
C ASN A 459 21.68 11.99 13.07
N LEU A 460 21.57 10.85 12.38
CA LEU A 460 20.92 10.76 11.08
C LEU A 460 19.42 11.06 11.15
N GLU A 461 18.71 10.59 12.17
CA GLU A 461 17.28 10.88 12.37
C GLU A 461 17.04 12.35 12.68
N ARG A 462 17.83 12.94 13.60
CA ARG A 462 17.78 14.39 13.87
C ARG A 462 18.10 15.21 12.63
N ASP A 463 19.05 14.76 11.81
CA ASP A 463 19.47 15.48 10.61
C ASP A 463 18.46 15.32 9.46
N LEU A 464 17.84 14.14 9.29
CA LEU A 464 16.76 13.89 8.33
C LEU A 464 15.50 14.66 8.70
N GLU A 465 15.11 14.67 9.98
CA GLU A 465 13.97 15.44 10.44
C GLU A 465 14.23 16.95 10.29
N SER A 466 15.43 17.42 10.65
CA SER A 466 15.86 18.80 10.43
C SER A 466 15.91 19.18 8.94
N ALA A 467 16.34 18.27 8.06
CA ALA A 467 16.39 18.47 6.62
C ALA A 467 14.99 18.51 5.99
N ALA A 468 14.10 17.58 6.36
CA ALA A 468 12.70 17.57 5.94
C ALA A 468 11.98 18.84 6.41
N ARG A 469 12.19 19.28 7.66
CA ARG A 469 11.66 20.54 8.20
C ARG A 469 12.17 21.76 7.42
N ARG A 470 13.47 21.81 7.10
CA ARG A 470 14.07 22.90 6.30
C ARG A 470 13.54 22.91 4.86
N TYR A 471 13.35 21.74 4.26
CA TYR A 471 12.80 21.59 2.91
C TYR A 471 11.34 22.05 2.85
N ALA A 472 10.48 21.54 3.74
CA ALA A 472 9.07 21.94 3.83
C ALA A 472 8.93 23.45 4.06
N LYS A 473 9.70 24.04 4.98
CA LYS A 473 9.70 25.49 5.22
C LYS A 473 10.14 26.28 3.99
N SER A 474 11.10 25.78 3.21
CA SER A 474 11.60 26.45 2.00
C SER A 474 10.59 26.38 0.86
N VAL A 475 9.98 25.21 0.62
CA VAL A 475 8.90 25.04 -0.37
C VAL A 475 7.72 25.94 -0.03
N LEU A 476 7.28 25.93 1.23
CA LEU A 476 6.14 26.74 1.68
C LEU A 476 6.45 28.25 1.65
N ALA A 477 7.67 28.69 1.94
CA ALA A 477 8.05 30.11 1.82
C ALA A 477 8.09 30.59 0.36
N VAL A 478 8.36 29.70 -0.60
CA VAL A 478 8.25 30.01 -2.03
C VAL A 478 6.77 30.11 -2.42
N LEU A 479 5.95 29.14 -2.01
CA LEU A 479 4.51 29.11 -2.28
C LEU A 479 3.77 30.32 -1.69
N ALA A 480 4.15 30.77 -0.48
CA ALA A 480 3.58 31.93 0.20
C ALA A 480 3.64 33.22 -0.63
N LYS A 481 4.72 33.41 -1.40
CA LYS A 481 4.95 34.65 -2.16
C LYS A 481 3.95 34.85 -3.29
N ASP A 482 3.38 33.75 -3.81
CA ASP A 482 2.48 33.76 -4.96
C ASP A 482 1.01 33.47 -4.60
N ILE A 483 0.67 33.34 -3.32
CA ILE A 483 -0.69 32.95 -2.88
C ILE A 483 -1.79 33.90 -3.39
N HIS A 484 -1.48 35.20 -3.51
CA HIS A 484 -2.39 36.22 -4.06
C HIS A 484 -2.76 36.00 -5.54
N ARG A 485 -2.11 35.06 -6.24
CA ARG A 485 -2.39 34.69 -7.64
C ARG A 485 -3.22 33.43 -7.75
N TRP A 486 -3.43 32.72 -6.66
CA TRP A 486 -4.08 31.41 -6.68
C TRP A 486 -5.59 31.57 -6.68
N LYS A 487 -6.26 30.83 -7.56
CA LYS A 487 -7.72 30.67 -7.58
C LYS A 487 -8.17 29.41 -6.85
N THR A 488 -7.34 28.36 -6.91
CA THR A 488 -7.60 27.05 -6.32
C THR A 488 -6.44 26.68 -5.42
N PHE A 489 -6.74 26.18 -4.22
CA PHE A 489 -5.75 25.70 -3.28
C PHE A 489 -6.20 24.34 -2.72
N SER A 490 -5.37 23.32 -2.87
CA SER A 490 -5.59 22.01 -2.27
C SER A 490 -4.45 21.73 -1.30
N PHE A 491 -4.80 21.42 -0.05
CA PHE A 491 -3.83 21.14 0.99
C PHE A 491 -4.25 19.89 1.76
N THR A 492 -3.47 18.83 1.58
CA THR A 492 -3.60 17.58 2.31
C THR A 492 -2.36 17.42 3.16
N MET A 493 -2.54 17.35 4.48
CA MET A 493 -1.42 17.19 5.41
C MET A 493 -1.70 15.99 6.31
N ILE A 494 -0.94 14.92 6.07
CA ILE A 494 -0.99 13.69 6.85
C ILE A 494 0.14 13.78 7.87
N LEU A 495 -0.20 13.99 9.15
CA LEU A 495 0.76 13.99 10.25
C LEU A 495 0.41 12.85 11.22
N SER A 496 1.44 12.19 11.76
CA SER A 496 1.27 11.18 12.81
C SER A 496 0.78 11.86 14.12
N PRO A 497 -0.19 11.27 14.83
CA PRO A 497 -0.77 11.84 16.06
C PRO A 497 0.20 11.93 17.25
N ALA A 498 1.38 11.31 17.19
CA ALA A 498 2.30 11.18 18.33
C ALA A 498 3.06 12.46 18.74
N HIS A 499 2.92 13.58 18.02
CA HIS A 499 3.67 14.81 18.33
C HIS A 499 2.76 16.05 18.43
N ASN A 500 2.92 16.82 19.51
CA ASN A 500 2.22 18.09 19.76
C ASN A 500 2.55 19.12 18.65
N ASN A 501 1.71 19.17 17.61
CA ASN A 501 2.03 19.76 16.31
C ASN A 501 1.51 21.20 16.10
N SER A 502 1.66 22.04 17.12
CA SER A 502 1.36 23.49 17.06
C SER A 502 2.02 24.26 15.90
N HIS A 503 3.10 23.73 15.31
CA HIS A 503 3.91 24.41 14.30
C HIS A 503 3.35 24.30 12.87
N GLY A 504 2.74 23.17 12.50
CA GLY A 504 2.09 23.01 11.17
C GLY A 504 0.90 23.95 11.02
N ALA A 505 0.07 24.03 12.07
CA ALA A 505 -1.01 25.00 12.23
C ALA A 505 -0.53 26.45 12.09
N SER A 506 0.55 26.79 12.80
CA SER A 506 1.15 28.13 12.77
C SER A 506 1.68 28.50 11.37
N LEU A 507 2.19 27.52 10.62
CA LEU A 507 2.65 27.70 9.24
C LEU A 507 1.49 27.88 8.27
N LEU A 508 0.41 27.09 8.39
CA LEU A 508 -0.79 27.25 7.59
C LEU A 508 -1.48 28.60 7.87
N SER A 509 -1.52 28.99 9.14
CA SER A 509 -1.95 30.31 9.58
C SER A 509 -1.09 31.39 8.93
N ALA A 510 0.23 31.26 8.92
CA ALA A 510 1.10 32.26 8.32
C ALA A 510 0.89 32.39 6.80
N LEU A 511 0.62 31.29 6.10
CA LEU A 511 0.34 31.26 4.66
C LEU A 511 -1.00 31.92 4.31
N LEU A 512 -2.07 31.51 4.99
CA LEU A 512 -3.43 31.94 4.66
C LEU A 512 -3.77 33.35 5.17
N PHE A 513 -3.02 33.88 6.15
CA PHE A 513 -3.27 35.23 6.69
C PHE A 513 -2.69 36.36 5.82
N GLN A 514 -1.86 36.09 4.81
CA GLN A 514 -1.18 37.17 4.07
C GLN A 514 -1.99 37.78 2.92
N ASP A 515 -2.80 37.02 2.15
CA ASP A 515 -3.81 37.56 1.21
C ASP A 515 -4.65 36.44 0.55
N ALA A 516 -5.63 35.87 1.27
CA ALA A 516 -6.50 34.80 0.75
C ALA A 516 -7.70 35.32 -0.09
N THR A 517 -7.70 36.60 -0.49
CA THR A 517 -8.89 37.25 -1.05
C THR A 517 -9.33 36.69 -2.41
N ARG A 518 -8.46 35.97 -3.13
CA ARG A 518 -8.77 35.39 -4.46
C ARG A 518 -9.04 33.89 -4.48
N LEU A 519 -8.96 33.20 -3.34
CA LEU A 519 -9.26 31.77 -3.29
C LEU A 519 -10.76 31.54 -3.50
N GLU A 520 -11.07 30.76 -4.53
CA GLU A 520 -12.43 30.35 -4.90
C GLU A 520 -12.73 28.91 -4.46
N VAL A 521 -11.69 28.06 -4.39
CA VAL A 521 -11.76 26.64 -4.04
C VAL A 521 -10.70 26.28 -3.01
N VAL A 522 -11.10 25.63 -1.91
CA VAL A 522 -10.19 25.11 -0.87
C VAL A 522 -10.53 23.66 -0.53
N ARG A 523 -9.50 22.80 -0.49
CA ARG A 523 -9.57 21.43 0.05
C ARG A 523 -8.72 21.31 1.31
N LEU A 524 -9.33 20.88 2.41
CA LEU A 524 -8.72 20.65 3.72
C LEU A 524 -8.93 19.20 4.14
N SER A 525 -7.84 18.44 4.27
CA SER A 525 -7.82 17.16 4.97
C SER A 525 -6.64 17.18 5.94
N THR A 526 -6.97 17.10 7.23
CA THR A 526 -6.03 17.19 8.33
C THR A 526 -6.32 16.03 9.29
N GLY A 527 -5.30 15.20 9.56
CA GLY A 527 -5.36 14.17 10.60
C GLY A 527 -4.77 14.65 11.92
N VAL A 528 -5.01 15.91 12.30
CA VAL A 528 -4.24 16.64 13.33
C VAL A 528 -5.15 17.06 14.48
N ASP A 529 -4.56 17.50 15.60
CA ASP A 529 -5.27 18.07 16.75
C ASP A 529 -6.29 19.17 16.36
N GLY A 530 -7.40 19.26 17.11
CA GLY A 530 -8.48 20.21 16.81
C GLY A 530 -8.08 21.69 16.83
N LEU A 531 -6.93 22.06 17.42
CA LEU A 531 -6.45 23.45 17.47
C LEU A 531 -5.84 23.88 16.14
N ALA A 532 -5.09 22.97 15.49
CA ALA A 532 -4.49 23.22 14.19
C ALA A 532 -5.55 23.48 13.13
N GLU A 533 -6.61 22.69 13.16
CA GLU A 533 -7.71 22.81 12.23
C GLU A 533 -8.57 24.03 12.49
N GLN A 534 -8.84 24.35 13.76
CA GLN A 534 -9.54 25.57 14.11
C GLN A 534 -8.80 26.80 13.55
N THR A 535 -7.46 26.76 13.59
CA THR A 535 -6.60 27.81 13.05
C THR A 535 -6.66 27.85 11.51
N ALA A 536 -6.60 26.69 10.85
CA ALA A 536 -6.75 26.57 9.40
C ALA A 536 -8.11 27.11 8.93
N LEU A 537 -9.19 26.68 9.60
CA LEU A 537 -10.55 27.11 9.32
C LEU A 537 -10.72 28.61 9.52
N GLN A 538 -10.20 29.19 10.61
CA GLN A 538 -10.21 30.63 10.83
C GLN A 538 -9.50 31.41 9.71
N ALA A 539 -8.48 30.82 9.09
CA ALA A 539 -7.78 31.42 7.98
C ALA A 539 -8.59 31.31 6.67
N VAL A 540 -9.18 30.15 6.40
CA VAL A 540 -10.10 29.93 5.27
C VAL A 540 -11.31 30.85 5.35
N MET A 541 -11.86 31.10 6.55
CA MET A 541 -12.97 32.03 6.77
C MET A 541 -12.66 33.48 6.35
N LYS A 542 -11.39 33.85 6.19
CA LYS A 542 -10.99 35.18 5.70
C LYS A 542 -11.00 35.28 4.17
N ALA A 543 -11.09 34.16 3.44
CA ALA A 543 -11.19 34.14 1.98
C ALA A 543 -12.59 34.61 1.54
N VAL A 544 -12.71 35.91 1.27
CA VAL A 544 -14.01 36.57 1.00
C VAL A 544 -14.72 36.03 -0.26
N ASN A 545 -13.94 35.50 -1.21
CA ASN A 545 -14.42 34.98 -2.50
C ASN A 545 -14.56 33.45 -2.54
N LEU A 546 -14.37 32.76 -1.41
CA LEU A 546 -14.49 31.31 -1.35
C LEU A 546 -15.92 30.88 -1.63
N ARG A 547 -16.10 30.04 -2.67
CA ARG A 547 -17.40 29.47 -3.05
C ARG A 547 -17.43 27.96 -2.89
N ASN A 548 -16.28 27.31 -2.98
CA ASN A 548 -16.17 25.86 -2.94
C ASN A 548 -15.27 25.41 -1.78
N LEU A 549 -15.78 24.54 -0.92
CA LEU A 549 -15.04 23.98 0.20
C LEU A 549 -15.17 22.46 0.18
N ASP A 550 -14.04 21.78 0.31
CA ASP A 550 -13.96 20.34 0.56
C ASP A 550 -13.22 20.11 1.87
N TRP A 551 -13.90 19.59 2.88
CA TRP A 551 -13.38 19.55 4.25
C TRP A 551 -13.69 18.24 4.97
N GLN A 552 -12.63 17.58 5.43
CA GLN A 552 -12.72 16.46 6.36
C GLN A 552 -12.66 16.98 7.81
N ILE A 553 -13.77 16.86 8.52
CA ILE A 553 -13.99 17.27 9.91
C ILE A 553 -13.61 16.12 10.86
N PRO A 554 -12.69 16.31 11.80
CA PRO A 554 -12.38 15.34 12.83
C PRO A 554 -13.53 15.04 13.77
N ASN A 555 -13.42 13.87 14.39
CA ASN A 555 -14.41 13.34 15.31
C ASN A 555 -14.54 14.16 16.61
N ASP A 556 -13.54 14.95 16.95
CA ASP A 556 -13.45 15.80 18.14
C ASP A 556 -13.66 17.31 17.84
N PHE A 557 -13.95 17.67 16.59
CA PHE A 557 -14.11 19.07 16.20
C PHE A 557 -15.48 19.66 16.61
N HIS A 558 -15.46 20.60 17.54
CA HIS A 558 -16.67 21.35 17.91
C HIS A 558 -16.79 22.68 17.15
N VAL A 559 -17.74 22.75 16.22
CA VAL A 559 -18.10 24.00 15.54
C VAL A 559 -18.73 24.96 16.57
N SER A 560 -17.99 26.00 16.97
CA SER A 560 -18.57 27.07 17.79
C SER A 560 -19.69 27.78 17.01
N THR A 561 -20.88 27.84 17.59
CA THR A 561 -22.09 28.49 17.02
C THR A 561 -21.95 29.98 16.72
N LYS A 562 -20.80 30.61 16.99
CA LYS A 562 -20.56 32.05 16.75
C LYS A 562 -20.08 32.41 15.35
N THR A 563 -19.83 31.44 14.46
CA THR A 563 -19.23 31.68 13.13
C THR A 563 -20.24 31.66 11.97
N THR A 564 -21.45 32.17 12.15
CA THR A 564 -22.61 31.78 11.32
C THR A 564 -22.70 32.37 9.91
N SER A 565 -22.06 33.50 9.61
CA SER A 565 -22.33 34.20 8.34
C SER A 565 -21.46 33.77 7.15
N TRP A 566 -20.36 33.05 7.36
CA TRP A 566 -19.44 32.73 6.27
C TRP A 566 -19.87 31.47 5.50
N TRP A 567 -20.43 30.48 6.19
CA TRP A 567 -21.02 29.26 5.58
C TRP A 567 -22.08 29.59 4.53
N GLN A 568 -22.80 30.69 4.75
CA GLN A 568 -23.77 31.22 3.80
C GLN A 568 -23.13 31.75 2.50
N ARG A 569 -21.81 31.76 2.32
CA ARG A 569 -21.19 32.17 1.06
C ARG A 569 -20.86 31.01 0.15
N LEU A 570 -20.79 29.81 0.71
CA LEU A 570 -20.41 28.62 -0.05
C LEU A 570 -21.55 28.19 -0.96
N GLU A 571 -21.19 27.93 -2.22
CA GLU A 571 -22.10 27.41 -3.24
C GLU A 571 -21.91 25.89 -3.43
N HIS A 572 -20.69 25.38 -3.23
CA HIS A 572 -20.39 23.95 -3.31
C HIS A 572 -19.66 23.52 -2.04
N VAL A 573 -20.22 22.57 -1.30
CA VAL A 573 -19.64 22.12 -0.03
C VAL A 573 -19.52 20.61 -0.05
N SER A 574 -18.32 20.09 0.19
CA SER A 574 -18.05 18.69 0.45
C SER A 574 -17.57 18.57 1.89
N LEU A 575 -18.26 17.76 2.69
CA LEU A 575 -17.97 17.57 4.11
C LEU A 575 -17.80 16.07 4.39
N ALA A 576 -16.71 15.68 5.05
CA ALA A 576 -16.51 14.31 5.53
C ALA A 576 -16.35 14.28 7.06
N GLY A 577 -16.99 13.37 7.78
CA GLY A 577 -16.74 13.19 9.22
C GLY A 577 -17.96 12.73 10.04
N ASN A 578 -17.90 12.93 11.36
CA ASN A 578 -18.98 12.52 12.26
C ASN A 578 -20.28 13.30 12.01
N ILE A 579 -21.40 12.59 11.92
CA ILE A 579 -22.68 13.17 11.58
C ILE A 579 -23.18 14.26 12.54
N GLN A 580 -22.87 14.16 13.83
CA GLN A 580 -23.25 15.16 14.82
C GLN A 580 -22.57 16.51 14.54
N HIS A 581 -21.35 16.48 14.02
CA HIS A 581 -20.61 17.68 13.65
C HIS A 581 -21.07 18.21 12.28
N LEU A 582 -21.26 17.31 11.33
CA LEU A 582 -21.74 17.64 9.99
C LEU A 582 -23.08 18.37 10.03
N THR A 583 -24.02 17.91 10.85
CA THR A 583 -25.36 18.51 10.97
C THR A 583 -25.32 19.96 11.45
N SER A 584 -24.41 20.30 12.36
CA SER A 584 -24.18 21.68 12.79
C SER A 584 -23.67 22.56 11.64
N VAL A 585 -22.79 22.04 10.79
CA VAL A 585 -22.24 22.76 9.62
C VAL A 585 -23.29 22.89 8.52
N ILE A 586 -23.96 21.80 8.16
CA ILE A 586 -24.99 21.74 7.11
C ILE A 586 -26.09 22.77 7.38
N SER A 587 -26.52 22.93 8.64
CA SER A 587 -27.51 23.93 9.04
C SER A 587 -27.14 25.38 8.69
N GLN A 588 -25.85 25.67 8.51
CA GLN A 588 -25.33 27.00 8.22
C GLN A 588 -25.09 27.22 6.71
N CYS A 589 -25.11 26.17 5.89
CA CYS A 589 -24.86 26.19 4.44
C CYS A 589 -26.10 26.58 3.61
N THR A 590 -26.86 27.59 4.04
CA THR A 590 -28.17 27.94 3.45
C THR A 590 -28.13 28.41 1.99
N ASN A 591 -26.95 28.77 1.48
CA ASN A 591 -26.73 29.18 0.10
C ASN A 591 -26.06 28.12 -0.79
N ALA A 592 -25.77 26.93 -0.24
CA ALA A 592 -25.19 25.85 -1.01
C ALA A 592 -26.14 25.43 -2.14
N LYS A 593 -25.59 25.31 -3.35
CA LYS A 593 -26.24 24.76 -4.56
C LYS A 593 -25.92 23.28 -4.73
N ALA A 594 -24.75 22.85 -4.30
CA ALA A 594 -24.35 21.45 -4.22
C ALA A 594 -23.77 21.13 -2.84
N LEU A 595 -24.19 20.01 -2.26
CA LEU A 595 -23.71 19.51 -0.98
C LEU A 595 -23.31 18.03 -1.14
N ASN A 596 -22.06 17.70 -0.83
CA ASN A 596 -21.57 16.33 -0.72
C ASN A 596 -21.30 16.04 0.75
N VAL A 597 -21.88 14.98 1.30
CA VAL A 597 -21.74 14.60 2.70
C VAL A 597 -21.22 13.17 2.76
N ILE A 598 -20.03 12.99 3.33
CA ILE A 598 -19.39 11.70 3.51
C ILE A 598 -19.38 11.39 5.01
N THR A 599 -19.95 10.27 5.41
CA THR A 599 -19.98 9.87 6.83
C THR A 599 -19.48 8.45 6.97
N ASP A 600 -18.65 8.23 7.97
CA ASP A 600 -18.06 6.94 8.34
C ASP A 600 -18.68 6.35 9.62
N THR A 601 -19.56 7.09 10.29
CA THR A 601 -20.14 6.71 11.59
C THR A 601 -21.65 6.47 11.50
N ALA A 602 -22.09 5.35 12.09
CA ALA A 602 -23.51 5.04 12.30
C ALA A 602 -24.20 6.05 13.24
N PHE A 603 -25.53 6.14 13.13
CA PHE A 603 -26.27 7.05 13.99
C PHE A 603 -26.37 6.47 15.40
N PRO A 604 -26.16 7.28 16.45
CA PRO A 604 -26.61 6.88 17.77
C PRO A 604 -28.13 6.67 17.70
N THR A 605 -28.61 5.50 18.11
CA THR A 605 -30.04 5.10 18.05
C THR A 605 -31.00 6.07 18.76
N GLN A 606 -30.47 6.98 19.60
CA GLN A 606 -31.23 8.00 20.32
C GLN A 606 -31.07 9.42 19.75
N TRP A 607 -30.38 9.59 18.63
CA TRP A 607 -30.11 10.91 18.07
C TRP A 607 -31.34 11.48 17.37
N GLN A 608 -31.81 12.64 17.84
CA GLN A 608 -32.81 13.46 17.16
C GLN A 608 -32.19 14.83 16.87
N PRO A 609 -32.15 15.26 15.59
CA PRO A 609 -31.82 16.64 15.26
C PRO A 609 -32.68 17.61 16.05
N ARG A 610 -32.05 18.67 16.54
CA ARG A 610 -32.78 19.73 17.25
C ARG A 610 -33.45 20.74 16.32
N LEU A 611 -33.11 20.73 15.03
CA LEU A 611 -33.49 21.76 14.06
C LEU A 611 -33.75 21.13 12.69
N THR A 612 -34.75 21.65 11.97
CA THR A 612 -34.92 21.44 10.54
C THR A 612 -33.97 22.35 9.76
N TYR A 613 -33.35 21.83 8.71
CA TYR A 613 -32.38 22.51 7.87
C TYR A 613 -33.06 23.06 6.62
N SER A 614 -33.21 24.38 6.53
CA SER A 614 -33.79 25.00 5.33
C SER A 614 -32.72 25.33 4.29
N LEU A 615 -32.60 24.47 3.27
CA LEU A 615 -31.60 24.57 2.20
C LEU A 615 -32.26 24.91 0.86
N HIS A 616 -32.97 26.04 0.83
CA HIS A 616 -33.77 26.50 -0.30
C HIS A 616 -33.00 26.72 -1.61
N LYS A 617 -31.67 26.80 -1.62
CA LYS A 617 -30.85 26.92 -2.84
C LYS A 617 -30.24 25.61 -3.32
N LEU A 618 -30.36 24.54 -2.54
CA LEU A 618 -29.72 23.27 -2.84
C LEU A 618 -30.39 22.63 -4.06
N LYS A 619 -29.57 22.34 -5.08
CA LYS A 619 -29.98 21.69 -6.32
C LYS A 619 -29.41 20.29 -6.46
N GLY A 620 -28.22 20.03 -5.91
CA GLY A 620 -27.61 18.71 -5.88
C GLY A 620 -27.23 18.31 -4.46
N LEU A 621 -27.57 17.09 -4.06
CA LEU A 621 -27.17 16.48 -2.81
C LEU A 621 -26.51 15.14 -3.12
N SER A 622 -25.27 14.93 -2.66
CA SER A 622 -24.60 13.64 -2.66
C SER A 622 -24.41 13.20 -1.20
N LEU A 623 -24.85 12.00 -0.86
CA LEU A 623 -24.68 11.38 0.45
C LEU A 623 -23.89 10.08 0.25
N ARG A 624 -22.66 10.02 0.76
CA ARG A 624 -21.82 8.83 0.74
C ARG A 624 -21.65 8.31 2.16
N CYS A 625 -22.39 7.27 2.51
CA CYS A 625 -22.64 7.01 3.91
C CYS A 625 -23.28 5.64 4.17
N VAL A 626 -23.23 5.21 5.43
CA VAL A 626 -24.03 4.10 5.95
C VAL A 626 -25.54 4.42 5.87
N PRO A 627 -26.42 3.40 5.76
CA PRO A 627 -27.87 3.57 5.58
C PRO A 627 -28.54 4.56 6.57
N ASP A 628 -28.07 4.61 7.81
CA ASP A 628 -28.58 5.53 8.84
C ASP A 628 -28.49 7.00 8.44
N THR A 629 -27.65 7.38 7.49
CA THR A 629 -27.53 8.78 7.07
C THR A 629 -28.72 9.26 6.24
N LEU A 630 -29.54 8.34 5.73
CA LEU A 630 -30.85 8.69 5.18
C LEU A 630 -31.78 9.28 6.26
N LEU A 631 -31.50 9.06 7.56
CA LEU A 631 -32.20 9.72 8.67
C LEU A 631 -32.03 11.24 8.66
N LEU A 632 -31.10 11.82 7.87
CA LEU A 632 -31.00 13.27 7.67
C LEU A 632 -32.11 13.83 6.80
N LEU A 633 -32.56 13.08 5.79
CA LEU A 633 -33.47 13.58 4.75
C LEU A 633 -34.77 14.16 5.31
N PRO A 634 -35.45 13.55 6.31
CA PRO A 634 -36.67 14.12 6.89
C PRO A 634 -36.48 15.49 7.55
N TRP A 635 -35.23 15.85 7.85
CA TRP A 635 -34.90 17.10 8.54
C TRP A 635 -34.37 18.16 7.58
N MET A 636 -34.23 17.84 6.30
CA MET A 636 -33.75 18.76 5.27
C MET A 636 -34.92 19.27 4.43
N GLU A 637 -35.26 20.54 4.59
CA GLU A 637 -36.19 21.24 3.70
C GLU A 637 -35.44 21.72 2.45
N CYS A 638 -35.45 20.91 1.40
CA CYS A 638 -34.75 21.17 0.13
C CYS A 638 -35.76 21.33 -1.05
N PRO A 639 -36.59 22.38 -1.08
CA PRO A 639 -37.68 22.53 -2.05
C PRO A 639 -37.23 22.68 -3.51
N ASN A 640 -35.94 22.90 -3.75
CA ASN A 640 -35.34 23.04 -5.08
C ASN A 640 -34.35 21.92 -5.42
N LEU A 641 -34.35 20.82 -4.66
CA LEU A 641 -33.46 19.69 -4.94
C LEU A 641 -33.83 19.06 -6.28
N GLU A 642 -32.91 19.12 -7.24
CA GLU A 642 -33.08 18.57 -8.59
C GLU A 642 -32.36 17.23 -8.74
N ILE A 643 -31.28 17.01 -7.98
CA ILE A 643 -30.44 15.81 -8.07
C ILE A 643 -30.12 15.27 -6.67
N LEU A 644 -30.31 13.98 -6.49
CA LEU A 644 -29.95 13.23 -5.29
C LEU A 644 -29.08 12.06 -5.71
N HIS A 645 -27.88 11.99 -5.14
CA HIS A 645 -26.92 10.91 -5.34
C HIS A 645 -26.66 10.24 -4.00
N LEU A 646 -26.96 8.96 -3.90
CA LEU A 646 -26.73 8.14 -2.72
C LEU A 646 -25.65 7.13 -3.05
N VAL A 647 -24.61 7.06 -2.24
CA VAL A 647 -23.56 6.04 -2.30
C VAL A 647 -23.58 5.33 -0.96
N LEU A 648 -24.04 4.08 -0.94
CA LEU A 648 -24.18 3.32 0.29
C LEU A 648 -22.86 2.61 0.59
N LEU A 649 -22.30 2.90 1.76
CA LEU A 649 -21.08 2.26 2.26
C LEU A 649 -21.45 1.20 3.30
N ILE A 650 -20.85 0.02 3.23
CA ILE A 650 -20.87 -0.96 4.32
C ILE A 650 -19.91 -0.46 5.40
N GLN A 651 -20.35 -0.56 6.66
CA GLN A 651 -19.45 -0.46 7.80
C GLN A 651 -18.69 -1.79 7.86
N ASP A 652 -17.41 -1.72 7.54
CA ASP A 652 -16.48 -2.83 7.72
C ASP A 652 -16.29 -2.99 9.23
N GLU A 653 -16.94 -4.00 9.83
CA GLU A 653 -16.55 -4.50 11.14
C GLU A 653 -16.51 -6.03 11.08
N ASP A 654 -15.47 -6.59 11.71
CA ASP A 654 -15.13 -8.00 11.89
C ASP A 654 -16.23 -8.87 12.56
N SER A 655 -17.48 -8.43 12.55
CA SER A 655 -18.67 -9.20 12.83
C SER A 655 -19.51 -9.25 11.57
N ASP A 656 -19.49 -10.38 10.85
CA ASP A 656 -20.55 -10.74 9.90
C ASP A 656 -21.89 -10.54 10.64
N PRO A 657 -22.69 -9.49 10.35
CA PRO A 657 -24.03 -9.45 10.90
C PRO A 657 -24.75 -10.65 10.29
N THR A 658 -25.22 -11.57 11.13
CA THR A 658 -25.93 -12.72 10.59
C THR A 658 -27.13 -12.21 9.78
N ILE A 659 -27.54 -12.93 8.74
CA ILE A 659 -28.74 -12.58 7.96
C ILE A 659 -29.95 -12.36 8.90
N GLU A 660 -29.97 -12.99 10.09
CA GLU A 660 -30.97 -12.75 11.14
C GLU A 660 -30.85 -11.37 11.82
N ASP A 661 -29.65 -10.82 12.02
CA ASP A 661 -29.46 -9.46 12.57
C ASP A 661 -29.92 -8.38 11.57
N ILE A 662 -29.69 -8.61 10.27
CA ILE A 662 -30.18 -7.75 9.18
C ILE A 662 -31.72 -7.79 9.08
N LEU A 663 -32.32 -8.94 9.37
CA LEU A 663 -33.78 -9.12 9.31
C LEU A 663 -34.51 -8.68 10.60
N THR A 664 -33.82 -8.54 11.73
CA THR A 664 -34.43 -8.19 13.04
C THR A 664 -34.26 -6.73 13.44
N THR A 665 -33.27 -6.02 12.90
CA THR A 665 -33.12 -4.57 13.08
C THR A 665 -33.94 -3.79 12.05
N ASP A 666 -34.32 -2.56 12.37
CA ASP A 666 -35.22 -1.70 11.59
C ASP A 666 -34.54 -1.12 10.33
N TYR A 667 -33.84 -1.97 9.55
CA TYR A 667 -33.12 -1.60 8.32
C TYR A 667 -34.04 -1.05 7.23
N ASN A 668 -35.36 -1.27 7.34
CA ASN A 668 -36.35 -0.68 6.44
C ASN A 668 -36.57 0.81 6.72
N LYS A 669 -36.30 1.30 7.92
CA LYS A 669 -36.58 2.68 8.31
C LYS A 669 -35.84 3.74 7.47
N PRO A 670 -34.52 3.63 7.19
CA PRO A 670 -33.84 4.50 6.23
C PRO A 670 -34.56 4.60 4.89
N TRP A 671 -35.07 3.48 4.41
CA TRP A 671 -35.74 3.34 3.13
C TRP A 671 -37.18 3.88 3.14
N GLU A 672 -37.92 3.69 4.22
CA GLU A 672 -39.22 4.32 4.43
C GLU A 672 -39.12 5.84 4.49
N LEU A 673 -38.04 6.37 5.08
CA LEU A 673 -37.78 7.80 5.14
C LEU A 673 -37.36 8.37 3.79
N LEU A 674 -36.56 7.62 3.01
CA LEU A 674 -36.29 7.97 1.62
C LEU A 674 -37.59 7.97 0.81
N SER A 675 -38.44 6.96 0.94
CA SER A 675 -39.76 6.93 0.30
C SER A 675 -40.65 8.12 0.73
N THR A 676 -40.64 8.48 2.01
CA THR A 676 -41.37 9.64 2.53
C THR A 676 -40.84 10.95 1.94
N PHE A 677 -39.52 11.10 1.84
CA PHE A 677 -38.87 12.26 1.21
C PHE A 677 -39.20 12.35 -0.28
N LEU A 678 -39.19 11.22 -0.99
CA LEU A 678 -39.50 11.12 -2.41
C LEU A 678 -40.99 11.29 -2.72
N THR A 679 -41.88 11.11 -1.74
CA THR A 679 -43.32 11.30 -1.91
C THR A 679 -43.82 12.68 -1.46
N ASP A 680 -42.95 13.53 -0.89
CA ASP A 680 -43.30 14.90 -0.53
C ASP A 680 -43.77 15.67 -1.79
N PRO A 681 -44.97 16.28 -1.79
CA PRO A 681 -45.50 17.02 -2.93
C PRO A 681 -44.65 18.24 -3.35
N ASN A 682 -43.70 18.68 -2.51
CA ASN A 682 -42.76 19.75 -2.80
C ASN A 682 -41.41 19.24 -3.32
N CYS A 683 -41.19 17.91 -3.36
CA CYS A 683 -39.98 17.32 -3.90
C CYS A 683 -39.92 17.55 -5.42
N ARG A 684 -38.88 18.23 -5.89
CA ARG A 684 -38.66 18.56 -7.32
C ARG A 684 -37.55 17.71 -7.95
N LEU A 685 -37.35 16.52 -7.41
CA LEU A 685 -36.25 15.65 -7.81
C LEU A 685 -36.42 15.22 -9.27
N LYS A 686 -35.37 15.43 -10.06
CA LYS A 686 -35.32 15.07 -11.49
C LYS A 686 -34.41 13.87 -11.73
N ILE A 687 -33.34 13.74 -10.95
CA ILE A 687 -32.37 12.66 -11.09
C ILE A 687 -32.13 12.03 -9.73
N LEU A 688 -32.35 10.72 -9.64
CA LEU A 688 -31.98 9.91 -8.49
C LEU A 688 -30.89 8.94 -8.92
N ARG A 689 -29.72 9.00 -8.27
CA ARG A 689 -28.65 8.02 -8.46
C ARG A 689 -28.42 7.27 -7.15
N ILE A 690 -28.40 5.94 -7.20
CA ILE A 690 -28.06 5.09 -6.05
C ILE A 690 -26.93 4.17 -6.48
N ASP A 691 -25.74 4.34 -5.90
CA ASP A 691 -24.64 3.40 -6.07
C ASP A 691 -24.62 2.46 -4.86
N ASP A 692 -24.91 1.20 -5.09
CA ASP A 692 -24.82 0.13 -4.10
C ASP A 692 -23.41 -0.43 -4.14
N GLY A 693 -22.64 -0.22 -3.06
CA GLY A 693 -21.28 -0.74 -2.97
C GLY A 693 -21.24 -2.26 -3.00
N GLU A 694 -22.18 -2.93 -2.30
CA GLU A 694 -22.05 -4.36 -1.95
C GLU A 694 -23.42 -5.01 -1.57
N ASN A 695 -24.48 -4.85 -2.38
CA ASN A 695 -25.81 -5.50 -2.21
C ASN A 695 -26.63 -5.09 -0.97
N LEU A 696 -26.56 -3.83 -0.57
CA LEU A 696 -27.29 -3.29 0.58
C LEU A 696 -28.75 -2.93 0.28
N ILE A 697 -29.16 -2.81 -0.98
CA ILE A 697 -30.53 -2.40 -1.31
C ILE A 697 -31.47 -3.60 -1.15
N PRO A 698 -32.41 -3.61 -0.17
CA PRO A 698 -33.34 -4.71 -0.02
C PRO A 698 -34.21 -4.83 -1.27
N TYR A 699 -34.23 -6.03 -1.88
CA TYR A 699 -35.04 -6.34 -3.06
C TYR A 699 -36.48 -5.83 -2.92
N GLN A 700 -37.06 -6.05 -1.75
CA GLN A 700 -38.45 -5.69 -1.47
C GLN A 700 -38.66 -4.17 -1.44
N TRP A 701 -37.66 -3.39 -1.01
CA TRP A 701 -37.76 -1.93 -1.11
C TRP A 701 -37.70 -1.47 -2.57
N PHE A 702 -36.78 -2.04 -3.36
CA PHE A 702 -36.66 -1.67 -4.77
C PHE A 702 -37.94 -1.96 -5.56
N GLN A 703 -38.50 -3.16 -5.35
CA GLN A 703 -39.78 -3.56 -5.92
C GLN A 703 -40.90 -2.63 -5.46
N ASN A 704 -41.01 -2.36 -4.16
CA ASN A 704 -42.01 -1.43 -3.63
C ASN A 704 -41.82 0.00 -4.16
N PHE A 705 -40.59 0.47 -4.32
CA PHE A 705 -40.30 1.81 -4.83
C PHE A 705 -40.74 1.98 -6.29
N LEU A 706 -40.47 0.98 -7.14
CA LEU A 706 -40.90 0.98 -8.53
C LEU A 706 -42.42 0.78 -8.71
N LEU A 707 -43.03 -0.04 -7.85
CA LEU A 707 -44.46 -0.34 -7.91
C LEU A 707 -45.33 0.71 -7.21
N THR A 708 -44.78 1.51 -6.29
CA THR A 708 -45.54 2.60 -5.66
C THR A 708 -45.89 3.64 -6.73
N PRO A 709 -47.18 3.96 -6.97
CA PRO A 709 -47.59 4.97 -7.94
C PRO A 709 -47.23 6.39 -7.46
N CYS A 710 -45.94 6.70 -7.46
CA CYS A 710 -45.44 7.99 -7.02
C CYS A 710 -45.62 8.99 -8.16
N ARG A 711 -46.26 10.13 -7.87
CA ARG A 711 -46.26 11.31 -8.74
C ARG A 711 -44.85 11.65 -9.24
N LEU A 712 -43.84 11.38 -8.41
CA LEU A 712 -42.42 11.57 -8.70
C LEU A 712 -41.95 10.84 -9.98
N MET A 713 -42.46 9.64 -10.29
CA MET A 713 -42.08 8.90 -11.50
C MET A 713 -42.46 9.63 -12.80
N LYS A 714 -43.48 10.50 -12.76
CA LYS A 714 -43.85 11.34 -13.92
C LYS A 714 -42.93 12.56 -14.09
N GLU A 715 -42.32 13.01 -13.00
CA GLU A 715 -41.49 14.22 -12.94
C GLU A 715 -39.97 13.92 -13.00
N LEU A 716 -39.57 12.67 -12.69
CA LEU A 716 -38.18 12.18 -12.84
C LEU A 716 -37.78 12.09 -14.31
N TYR A 717 -36.57 12.57 -14.61
CA TYR A 717 -35.92 12.48 -15.91
C TYR A 717 -35.05 11.24 -16.03
N GLY A 718 -34.56 10.74 -14.89
CA GLY A 718 -33.94 9.42 -14.82
C GLY A 718 -33.66 8.94 -13.40
N VAL A 719 -33.64 7.63 -13.25
CA VAL A 719 -33.17 6.90 -12.07
C VAL A 719 -32.02 6.03 -12.52
N MET A 720 -30.85 6.15 -11.89
CA MET A 720 -29.70 5.32 -12.21
C MET A 720 -29.25 4.57 -10.98
N MET A 721 -29.20 3.25 -11.06
CA MET A 721 -28.70 2.42 -9.97
C MET A 721 -27.50 1.65 -10.45
N THR A 722 -26.47 1.60 -9.61
CA THR A 722 -25.35 0.70 -9.79
C THR A 722 -25.56 -0.41 -8.79
N LEU A 723 -25.83 -1.62 -9.28
CA LEU A 723 -26.08 -2.80 -8.45
C LEU A 723 -24.89 -3.76 -8.57
N SER A 724 -24.50 -4.34 -7.44
CA SER A 724 -23.43 -5.34 -7.34
C SER A 724 -23.99 -6.78 -7.26
N TYR A 725 -25.05 -7.10 -8.01
CA TYR A 725 -25.67 -8.43 -8.01
C TYR A 725 -25.10 -9.36 -9.08
N ASP A 726 -25.20 -10.68 -8.86
CA ASP A 726 -25.05 -11.70 -9.91
C ASP A 726 -26.06 -11.46 -11.05
N ILE A 727 -25.61 -11.58 -12.30
CA ILE A 727 -26.38 -11.51 -13.56
C ILE A 727 -27.77 -12.16 -13.43
N GLY A 728 -27.84 -13.35 -12.84
CA GLY A 728 -29.08 -14.11 -12.74
C GLY A 728 -30.17 -13.38 -11.94
N ASN A 729 -29.78 -12.69 -10.86
CA ASN A 729 -30.71 -11.96 -10.01
C ASN A 729 -31.14 -10.64 -10.66
N ALA A 730 -30.23 -9.92 -11.30
CA ALA A 730 -30.55 -8.67 -11.99
C ALA A 730 -31.62 -8.85 -13.08
N TYR A 731 -31.54 -9.91 -13.89
CA TYR A 731 -32.54 -10.22 -14.90
C TYR A 731 -33.87 -10.69 -14.32
N ALA A 732 -33.86 -11.54 -13.28
CA ALA A 732 -35.09 -11.97 -12.59
C ALA A 732 -35.85 -10.79 -11.97
N ILE A 733 -35.13 -9.84 -11.37
CA ILE A 733 -35.69 -8.60 -10.83
C ILE A 733 -36.40 -7.79 -11.93
N MET A 734 -35.80 -7.72 -13.13
CA MET A 734 -36.37 -6.96 -14.24
C MET A 734 -37.60 -7.63 -14.84
N ASP A 735 -37.57 -8.95 -15.00
CA ASP A 735 -38.70 -9.72 -15.53
C ASP A 735 -39.93 -9.65 -14.60
N ASP A 736 -39.72 -9.72 -13.28
CA ASP A 736 -40.80 -9.57 -12.29
C ASP A 736 -41.41 -8.16 -12.31
N VAL A 737 -40.59 -7.10 -12.41
CA VAL A 737 -41.08 -5.71 -12.42
C VAL A 737 -41.77 -5.34 -13.73
N ILE A 738 -41.24 -5.77 -14.88
CA ILE A 738 -41.82 -5.49 -16.20
C ILE A 738 -43.08 -6.33 -16.45
N GLY A 739 -43.15 -7.54 -15.86
CA GLY A 739 -44.27 -8.47 -15.99
C GLY A 739 -45.52 -8.12 -15.17
N GLU A 740 -45.41 -7.25 -14.16
CA GLU A 740 -46.54 -6.86 -13.30
C GLU A 740 -47.58 -6.02 -14.07
N PRO A 741 -48.86 -6.46 -14.14
CA PRO A 741 -49.91 -5.77 -14.89
C PRO A 741 -50.24 -4.37 -14.35
N GLU A 742 -49.81 -4.07 -13.13
CA GLU A 742 -49.92 -2.74 -12.49
C GLU A 742 -48.97 -1.73 -13.12
N PHE A 743 -47.77 -2.15 -13.57
CA PHE A 743 -46.80 -1.27 -14.24
C PHE A 743 -47.33 -0.76 -15.58
N ALA A 744 -47.98 -1.63 -16.36
CA ALA A 744 -48.62 -1.28 -17.64
C ALA A 744 -49.76 -0.26 -17.49
N GLN A 745 -50.37 -0.15 -16.31
CA GLN A 745 -51.48 0.78 -16.04
C GLN A 745 -51.02 2.18 -15.61
N THR A 746 -49.72 2.38 -15.33
CA THR A 746 -49.18 3.65 -14.82
C THR A 746 -49.13 4.77 -15.88
N GLY A 747 -49.23 4.43 -17.17
CA GLY A 747 -49.17 5.38 -18.30
C GLY A 747 -47.78 5.99 -18.52
N ILE A 748 -46.73 5.35 -17.99
CA ILE A 748 -45.32 5.72 -18.23
C ILE A 748 -44.94 5.26 -19.66
N PRO A 749 -44.35 6.12 -20.51
CA PRO A 749 -43.92 5.73 -21.86
C PRO A 749 -42.89 4.59 -21.80
N GLU A 750 -42.87 3.72 -22.82
CA GLU A 750 -41.97 2.56 -22.90
C GLU A 750 -40.55 2.95 -22.47
N PRO A 751 -40.00 2.35 -21.41
CA PRO A 751 -38.70 2.72 -20.90
C PRO A 751 -37.62 2.38 -21.93
N LEU A 752 -36.76 3.34 -22.26
CA LEU A 752 -35.42 3.05 -22.78
C LEU A 752 -34.59 2.55 -21.59
N LEU A 753 -34.88 1.32 -21.18
CA LEU A 753 -34.12 0.61 -20.17
C LEU A 753 -32.79 0.22 -20.80
N GLN A 754 -31.73 0.91 -20.43
CA GLN A 754 -30.38 0.57 -20.88
C GLN A 754 -29.68 -0.13 -19.72
N VAL A 755 -29.57 -1.45 -19.82
CA VAL A 755 -28.66 -2.24 -19.00
C VAL A 755 -27.30 -2.14 -19.67
N HIS A 756 -26.43 -1.30 -19.11
CA HIS A 756 -25.04 -1.25 -19.54
C HIS A 756 -24.22 -2.13 -18.61
N GLN A 757 -23.72 -3.24 -19.15
CA GLN A 757 -22.64 -3.98 -18.51
C GLN A 757 -21.37 -3.18 -18.76
N THR A 758 -20.88 -2.51 -17.72
CA THR A 758 -19.57 -1.86 -17.77
C THR A 758 -18.57 -2.81 -17.13
N THR A 759 -17.74 -3.44 -17.97
CA THR A 759 -16.54 -4.15 -17.53
C THR A 759 -15.41 -3.14 -17.27
N ASP A 760 -15.65 -2.22 -16.36
CA ASP A 760 -14.57 -1.42 -15.77
C ASP A 760 -14.36 -1.91 -14.34
N ILE A 761 -13.12 -2.28 -14.02
CA ILE A 761 -12.65 -2.63 -12.66
C ILE A 761 -12.96 -4.07 -12.18
N GLY A 762 -12.95 -5.09 -13.05
CA GLY A 762 -12.74 -6.49 -12.63
C GLY A 762 -13.85 -7.18 -11.79
N ASP A 763 -14.84 -6.43 -11.31
CA ASP A 763 -16.12 -6.89 -10.78
C ASP A 763 -17.22 -6.54 -11.80
N GLU A 764 -18.21 -7.41 -11.97
CA GLU A 764 -19.34 -7.13 -12.87
C GLU A 764 -20.34 -6.20 -12.18
N TYR A 765 -20.20 -4.89 -12.40
CA TYR A 765 -21.22 -3.92 -11.99
C TYR A 765 -22.29 -3.78 -13.06
N PHE A 766 -23.54 -3.80 -12.64
CA PHE A 766 -24.68 -3.55 -13.52
C PHE A 766 -25.21 -2.16 -13.27
N HIS A 767 -25.09 -1.30 -14.28
CA HIS A 767 -25.83 -0.04 -14.28
C HIS A 767 -27.23 -0.31 -14.81
N VAL A 768 -28.19 -0.34 -13.88
CA VAL A 768 -29.62 -0.42 -14.20
C VAL A 768 -30.17 0.99 -14.13
N GLY A 769 -30.38 1.59 -15.31
CA GLY A 769 -30.87 2.96 -15.42
C GLY A 769 -32.16 3.04 -16.22
N TRP A 770 -33.10 3.84 -15.73
CA TRP A 770 -34.19 4.39 -16.51
C TRP A 770 -33.88 5.84 -16.83
N ILE A 771 -33.80 6.19 -18.11
CA ILE A 771 -33.67 7.58 -18.55
C ILE A 771 -34.72 7.82 -19.62
N ARG A 772 -35.49 8.90 -19.48
CA ARG A 772 -36.40 9.33 -20.55
C ARG A 772 -35.57 9.83 -21.73
N GLU A 773 -35.81 9.27 -22.91
CA GLU A 773 -35.01 9.50 -24.14
C GLU A 773 -34.77 10.98 -24.44
N GLU A 774 -35.83 11.79 -24.31
CA GLU A 774 -35.83 13.24 -24.54
C GLU A 774 -34.94 14.04 -23.57
N PHE A 775 -34.51 13.44 -22.45
CA PHE A 775 -33.70 14.06 -21.41
C PHE A 775 -32.26 13.53 -21.32
N GLY A 776 -31.84 12.60 -22.19
CA GLY A 776 -30.48 12.03 -22.19
C GLY A 776 -29.35 13.09 -22.12
N PRO A 777 -29.33 14.12 -22.99
CA PRO A 777 -28.34 15.19 -22.94
C PRO A 777 -28.42 16.06 -21.67
N TYR A 778 -29.61 16.21 -21.08
CA TYR A 778 -29.80 16.93 -19.83
C TYR A 778 -29.25 16.15 -18.63
N VAL A 779 -29.48 14.85 -18.57
CA VAL A 779 -28.92 13.96 -17.54
C VAL A 779 -27.39 13.96 -17.63
N GLN A 780 -26.82 13.79 -18.83
CA GLN A 780 -25.36 13.84 -19.03
C GLN A 780 -24.74 15.19 -18.61
N ARG A 781 -25.40 16.32 -18.90
CA ARG A 781 -24.90 17.65 -18.54
C ARG A 781 -24.98 17.94 -17.04
N ASN A 782 -26.05 17.52 -16.37
CA ASN A 782 -26.23 17.79 -14.94
C ASN A 782 -25.50 16.79 -14.04
N MET A 783 -25.24 15.57 -14.52
CA MET A 783 -24.33 14.63 -13.84
C MET A 783 -22.89 15.14 -13.78
N ARG A 784 -22.48 16.02 -14.72
CA ARG A 784 -21.19 16.74 -14.61
C ARG A 784 -21.15 17.66 -13.39
N LEU A 785 -22.26 18.27 -12.94
CA LEU A 785 -22.26 19.14 -11.76
C LEU A 785 -21.97 18.40 -10.45
N ILE A 786 -22.22 17.09 -10.39
CA ILE A 786 -21.90 16.22 -9.24
C ILE A 786 -20.50 15.61 -9.39
N ARG A 787 -20.10 15.21 -10.60
CA ARG A 787 -18.71 14.81 -10.88
C ARG A 787 -17.71 15.97 -10.67
N ASP A 788 -18.11 17.20 -10.97
CA ASP A 788 -17.34 18.42 -10.73
C ASP A 788 -17.35 18.86 -9.24
N SER A 789 -18.00 18.11 -8.33
CA SER A 789 -17.74 18.19 -6.88
C SER A 789 -16.82 17.07 -6.38
N ASP A 790 -16.72 15.96 -7.11
CA ASP A 790 -15.77 14.86 -6.90
C ASP A 790 -14.49 15.02 -7.77
N LEU A 791 -14.10 16.27 -8.08
CA LEU A 791 -13.05 16.66 -9.05
C LEU A 791 -11.72 15.87 -8.95
N GLU A 792 -11.65 14.76 -9.68
CA GLU A 792 -10.43 14.25 -10.31
C GLU A 792 -10.21 14.98 -11.65
N ILE A 793 -9.95 16.30 -11.61
CA ILE A 793 -9.39 16.99 -12.77
C ILE A 793 -7.90 16.68 -12.79
N PHE A 794 -7.46 15.71 -13.60
CA PHE A 794 -6.12 15.73 -14.22
C PHE A 794 -5.90 14.77 -15.41
N VAL A 795 -6.91 14.13 -15.99
CA VAL A 795 -6.67 13.12 -17.06
C VAL A 795 -6.82 13.65 -18.49
N GLU A 796 -7.67 14.65 -18.77
CA GLU A 796 -7.95 15.05 -20.17
C GLU A 796 -6.90 15.98 -20.83
N ASP A 797 -6.13 16.75 -20.06
CA ASP A 797 -5.15 17.70 -20.65
C ASP A 797 -3.76 17.08 -20.89
N PHE A 798 -3.47 15.91 -20.30
CA PHE A 798 -2.17 15.24 -20.46
C PHE A 798 -2.11 14.39 -21.75
N GLU A 799 -3.22 13.83 -22.21
CA GLU A 799 -3.29 13.10 -23.49
C GLU A 799 -3.15 14.02 -24.72
N ARG A 800 -3.57 15.28 -24.60
CA ARG A 800 -3.44 16.27 -25.69
C ARG A 800 -2.01 16.75 -25.93
N LEU A 801 -1.12 16.62 -24.94
CA LEU A 801 0.29 17.02 -25.06
C LEU A 801 1.21 15.91 -25.57
N LEU A 802 0.77 14.64 -25.55
CA LEU A 802 1.63 13.50 -25.89
C LEU A 802 1.44 12.93 -27.31
N HIS A 803 0.38 13.30 -28.04
CA HIS A 803 0.16 12.82 -29.41
C HIS A 803 -0.35 13.89 -30.38
N PRO A 804 0.53 14.75 -30.93
CA PRO A 804 0.18 15.66 -32.04
C PRO A 804 -0.03 14.93 -33.37
N GLU A 805 0.42 13.68 -33.50
CA GLU A 805 0.57 12.99 -34.80
C GLU A 805 -0.68 12.23 -35.27
N ARG A 806 -1.72 12.07 -34.44
CA ARG A 806 -2.97 11.39 -34.85
C ARG A 806 -3.82 12.20 -35.84
N PHE A 807 -3.54 13.48 -36.07
CA PHE A 807 -4.28 14.33 -37.01
C PHE A 807 -3.70 14.32 -38.45
N GLN A 808 -2.56 13.67 -38.69
CA GLN A 808 -1.93 13.63 -40.03
C GLN A 808 -2.13 12.30 -40.78
N LEU A 809 -2.43 11.19 -40.09
CA LEU A 809 -2.58 9.88 -40.72
C LEU A 809 -3.91 9.70 -41.49
N ASP A 810 -4.99 10.38 -41.07
CA ASP A 810 -6.29 10.29 -41.76
C ASP A 810 -6.33 11.02 -43.11
N ASN A 811 -5.35 11.88 -43.40
CA ASN A 811 -5.27 12.61 -44.68
C ASN A 811 -4.34 11.95 -45.71
N MET A 812 -3.55 10.93 -45.34
CA MET A 812 -2.68 10.21 -46.28
C MET A 812 -3.35 8.99 -46.93
N TRP A 813 -4.44 8.47 -46.36
CA TRP A 813 -5.13 7.28 -46.89
C TRP A 813 -6.18 7.57 -47.98
N LYS A 814 -6.40 8.84 -48.36
CA LYS A 814 -7.32 9.23 -49.45
C LYS A 814 -6.65 9.55 -50.79
N SER A 815 -5.34 9.35 -50.93
CA SER A 815 -4.64 9.70 -52.19
C SER A 815 -3.59 8.68 -52.62
N SER A 816 -4.01 7.46 -52.96
CA SER A 816 -3.28 6.65 -53.94
C SER A 816 -4.19 5.54 -54.46
N GLY A 817 -4.98 5.87 -55.47
CA GLY A 817 -5.54 4.84 -56.35
C GLY A 817 -4.47 4.34 -57.30
N THR A 818 -4.30 3.02 -57.39
CA THR A 818 -4.25 2.29 -58.65
C THR A 818 -4.23 0.78 -58.37
N ASP A 819 -4.99 0.09 -59.19
CA ASP A 819 -5.34 -1.32 -59.23
C ASP A 819 -4.16 -2.31 -59.36
N ILE A 820 -4.56 -3.60 -59.25
CA ILE A 820 -4.06 -4.80 -59.96
C ILE A 820 -3.26 -5.79 -59.08
N PHE A 821 -3.94 -6.73 -58.39
CA PHE A 821 -4.07 -8.16 -58.78
C PHE A 821 -4.77 -8.98 -57.67
N ASP A 822 -5.66 -9.86 -58.13
CA ASP A 822 -6.41 -10.87 -57.38
C ASP A 822 -5.50 -11.94 -56.72
N ASN A 823 -5.88 -12.42 -55.53
CA ASN A 823 -6.34 -13.80 -55.29
C ASN A 823 -6.20 -14.23 -53.82
N GLU A 824 -7.12 -15.11 -53.41
CA GLU A 824 -7.19 -15.92 -52.18
C GLU A 824 -7.72 -15.12 -50.94
N GLU A 825 -9.01 -15.17 -50.56
CA GLU A 825 -9.83 -16.35 -50.13
C GLU A 825 -8.96 -17.33 -49.31
N GLU A 826 -9.16 -17.62 -48.03
CA GLU A 826 -10.37 -17.87 -47.26
C GLU A 826 -9.94 -18.11 -45.78
N ASN A 827 -10.88 -17.93 -44.83
CA ASN A 827 -10.88 -18.47 -43.45
C ASN A 827 -9.87 -17.84 -42.45
N ASP A 828 -10.20 -17.47 -41.22
CA ASP A 828 -11.34 -17.81 -40.36
C ASP A 828 -11.47 -16.76 -39.22
N GLN A 829 -12.65 -16.78 -38.62
CA GLN A 829 -13.23 -16.08 -37.45
C GLN A 829 -12.31 -15.41 -36.41
#